data_AF-A0A6A2YPK5-F1
#
_entry.id   AF-A0A6A2YPK5-F1
#
_cell.length_a   1.000
_cell.length_b   1.000
_cell.length_c   1.000
_cell.angle_alpha   90.00
_cell.angle_beta   90.00
_cell.angle_gamma   90.00
#
_symmetry.space_group_name_H-M   'P 1'
#
loop_
_entity.id
_entity.type
_entity.pdbx_description
1 polymer ?
#
loop_
_entity_poly.entity_id
_entity_poly.type
_entity_poly.pdbx_seq_one_letter_code
_entity_poly.pdbx_strand_id
1 'polypeptide(L)'
;MMYYKKALELQCSMEFADSVSNDDHVREKVLPDLKFTYVVSCQIYGILKRLKDPRQKDILNLLLMYPSLRVAYIDEVDEVYYSVLLKGDANTHHEREIYRIKLPGLPTKIGEGKPENQNHAIIFTRGEALQTIDMNQDNYFEEAFKMRNVLEEFPHSHGSQKPTILGLREHVFTGSVSSLAWFMSNQETSFVTIGQRFLASPLRVRFHYGHPDIFDRIFHITRGGISKASKTINLSEDIFAGFNSTLRLGSVTHHDYMQVGKGRDVGMNQISLFEAKVANGNGEQTLSRDVHRLGCHFDFFRMLSFYCTTVGFYFNSMVVVLVVYVFLYGRLYMVMTGLEKEILEDPQIKHNSAMEAALLTQSFIQMGMLLVLPMLMEIGLEKGFRAALGDFILMQLQLASMFFTFQLGTKAHYFGRTILHGGSKYRATGRGFVVRHAKFADNYRLYSRSHFVKASELSLLLIIYEVYGESYRNSSLYLFITFSMWFLVGSWLFAPFVFNPSGFEWQKTVNDWADWKQWMGIRGGIGIQPEKSWESWWDEEQEHLRYTSMRGRVLEILLALRFFVYQFGIVYHLDIAHHSRSLLVYGLSWCAVLVILIVPKMVSVRRLQMFHMDLQLPLRMLKGLLFLIFLAIMIILFKLCGLTLSDLFASILAFMPTGWGFILVGQACRPCLHKLLWEPMKELARAYDFMMGLVLFTPIALLSWLPAVSEFQTRILFNQAFSRGLHISMILAGKKYGGASST
;
A
#
# COMPACT_ATOMS: atom_id res chain seq x y z
N MET A 1 -17.78 -8.88 -22.36
CA MET A 1 -16.58 -9.02 -23.20
C MET A 1 -16.93 -8.89 -24.68
N MET A 2 -16.00 -8.36 -25.48
CA MET A 2 -16.13 -8.11 -26.92
C MET A 2 -17.23 -7.09 -27.30
N TYR A 3 -17.57 -6.15 -26.42
CA TYR A 3 -18.66 -5.20 -26.68
C TYR A 3 -18.41 -4.27 -27.88
N TYR A 4 -17.17 -3.84 -28.13
CA TYR A 4 -16.83 -3.10 -29.34
C TYR A 4 -17.15 -3.88 -30.61
N LYS A 5 -16.82 -5.17 -30.63
CA LYS A 5 -17.13 -6.03 -31.77
C LYS A 5 -18.64 -6.16 -31.96
N LYS A 6 -19.38 -6.43 -30.89
CA LYS A 6 -20.85 -6.57 -30.94
C LYS A 6 -21.52 -5.27 -31.42
N ALA A 7 -21.02 -4.11 -31.00
CA ALA A 7 -21.53 -2.83 -31.45
C ALA A 7 -21.28 -2.62 -32.95
N LEU A 8 -20.09 -2.97 -33.44
CA LEU A 8 -19.75 -2.93 -34.86
C LEU A 8 -20.58 -3.91 -35.70
N GLU A 9 -20.78 -5.15 -35.21
CA GLU A 9 -21.64 -6.15 -35.85
C GLU A 9 -23.08 -5.62 -35.99
N LEU A 10 -23.63 -5.03 -34.93
CA LEU A 10 -24.96 -4.43 -34.97
C LEU A 10 -25.04 -3.23 -35.94
N GLN A 11 -24.04 -2.34 -35.91
CA GLN A 11 -23.96 -1.21 -36.86
C GLN A 11 -23.92 -1.70 -38.30
N CYS A 12 -23.09 -2.71 -38.61
CA CYS A 12 -23.02 -3.30 -39.95
C CYS A 12 -24.36 -3.91 -40.34
N SER A 13 -25.01 -4.70 -39.47
CA SER A 13 -26.31 -5.29 -39.78
C SER A 13 -27.40 -4.26 -40.05
N MET A 14 -27.34 -3.08 -39.41
CA MET A 14 -28.27 -1.99 -39.65
C MET A 14 -27.98 -1.27 -40.97
N GLU A 15 -26.70 -1.08 -41.31
CA GLU A 15 -26.28 -0.45 -42.57
C GLU A 15 -26.61 -1.32 -43.79
N PHE A 16 -26.56 -2.64 -43.64
CA PHE A 16 -26.84 -3.62 -44.70
C PHE A 16 -28.22 -4.30 -44.58
N ALA A 17 -29.14 -3.77 -43.76
CA ALA A 17 -30.44 -4.39 -43.47
C ALA A 17 -31.30 -4.63 -44.73
N ASP A 18 -31.22 -3.72 -45.71
CA ASP A 18 -31.96 -3.79 -46.97
C ASP A 18 -31.12 -4.35 -48.14
N SER A 19 -29.93 -4.89 -47.85
CA SER A 19 -29.03 -5.40 -48.88
C SER A 19 -29.51 -6.73 -49.45
N VAL A 20 -29.54 -6.82 -50.78
CA VAL A 20 -29.96 -8.03 -51.54
C VAL A 20 -28.75 -8.74 -52.16
N SER A 21 -27.56 -8.13 -52.09
CA SER A 21 -26.35 -8.67 -52.71
C SER A 21 -25.60 -9.60 -51.76
N ASN A 22 -25.10 -10.71 -52.31
CA ASN A 22 -24.30 -11.67 -51.55
C ASN A 22 -22.98 -11.04 -51.07
N ASP A 23 -22.45 -10.04 -51.80
CA ASP A 23 -21.25 -9.30 -51.42
C ASP A 23 -21.46 -8.44 -50.17
N ASP A 24 -22.65 -7.85 -50.01
CA ASP A 24 -22.99 -7.05 -48.83
C ASP A 24 -23.14 -7.93 -47.58
N HIS A 25 -23.70 -9.13 -47.71
CA HIS A 25 -23.72 -10.12 -46.61
C HIS A 25 -22.31 -10.61 -46.22
N VAL A 26 -21.38 -10.69 -47.17
CA VAL A 26 -19.97 -10.99 -46.87
C VAL A 26 -19.32 -9.81 -46.16
N ARG A 27 -19.57 -8.58 -46.63
CA ARG A 27 -19.04 -7.35 -46.00
C ARG A 27 -19.53 -7.18 -44.57
N GLU A 28 -20.82 -7.42 -44.31
CA GLU A 28 -21.43 -7.38 -42.98
C GLU A 28 -20.67 -8.24 -41.97
N LYS A 29 -20.23 -9.44 -42.38
CA LYS A 29 -19.51 -10.38 -41.52
C LYS A 29 -18.02 -10.06 -41.35
N VAL A 30 -17.39 -9.44 -42.35
CA VAL A 30 -15.92 -9.22 -42.37
C VAL A 30 -15.52 -7.85 -41.83
N LEU A 31 -16.34 -6.82 -42.03
CA LEU A 31 -16.03 -5.45 -41.62
C LEU A 31 -15.72 -5.30 -40.12
N PRO A 32 -16.48 -5.90 -39.18
CA PRO A 32 -16.17 -5.81 -37.76
C PRO A 32 -14.79 -6.37 -37.41
N ASP A 33 -14.38 -7.47 -38.05
CA ASP A 33 -13.08 -8.11 -37.84
C ASP A 33 -11.91 -7.30 -38.44
N LEU A 34 -12.16 -6.47 -39.46
CA LEU A 34 -11.17 -5.54 -40.01
C LEU A 34 -11.00 -4.27 -39.16
N LYS A 35 -12.08 -3.81 -38.52
CA LYS A 35 -12.11 -2.56 -37.75
C LYS A 35 -11.66 -2.72 -36.30
N PHE A 36 -11.79 -3.91 -35.73
CA PHE A 36 -11.46 -4.15 -34.33
C PHE A 36 -10.67 -5.45 -34.14
N THR A 37 -9.57 -5.38 -33.39
CA THR A 37 -8.79 -6.55 -32.97
C THR A 37 -8.59 -6.50 -31.45
N TYR A 38 -8.98 -7.58 -30.76
CA TYR A 38 -8.76 -7.71 -29.32
C TYR A 38 -7.64 -8.72 -29.05
N VAL A 39 -6.48 -8.22 -28.62
CA VAL A 39 -5.33 -9.03 -28.21
C VAL A 39 -5.23 -9.04 -26.69
N VAL A 40 -5.25 -10.23 -26.10
CA VAL A 40 -5.02 -10.46 -24.68
C VAL A 40 -3.63 -11.04 -24.49
N SER A 41 -2.83 -10.44 -23.62
CA SER A 41 -1.51 -10.98 -23.27
C SER A 41 -1.59 -11.90 -22.05
N CYS A 42 -1.08 -13.13 -22.18
CA CYS A 42 -0.95 -14.11 -21.11
C CYS A 42 0.41 -14.80 -21.20
N GLN A 43 1.47 -14.13 -20.73
CA GLN A 43 2.86 -14.63 -20.79
C GLN A 43 3.04 -16.08 -20.38
N ILE A 44 2.36 -16.52 -19.33
CA ILE A 44 2.53 -17.86 -18.73
C ILE A 44 1.81 -18.97 -19.49
N TYR A 45 1.03 -18.68 -20.52
CA TYR A 45 0.18 -19.68 -21.19
C TYR A 45 0.98 -20.88 -21.73
N GLY A 46 2.19 -20.66 -22.25
CA GLY A 46 3.08 -21.73 -22.69
C GLY A 46 3.47 -22.69 -21.56
N ILE A 47 3.71 -22.16 -20.36
CA ILE A 47 3.97 -22.95 -19.15
C ILE A 47 2.72 -23.71 -18.73
N LEU A 48 1.55 -23.05 -18.72
CA LEU A 48 0.27 -23.68 -18.37
C LEU A 48 -0.05 -24.86 -19.30
N LYS A 49 0.26 -24.73 -20.60
CA LYS A 49 0.15 -25.83 -21.58
C LYS A 49 1.06 -27.00 -21.23
N ARG A 50 2.34 -26.74 -20.96
CA ARG A 50 3.32 -27.79 -20.58
C ARG A 50 2.91 -28.52 -19.30
N LEU A 51 2.39 -27.78 -18.31
CA LEU A 51 1.96 -28.32 -17.02
C LEU A 51 0.53 -28.92 -17.03
N LYS A 52 -0.20 -28.83 -18.15
CA LYS A 52 -1.62 -29.24 -18.25
C LYS A 52 -2.50 -28.64 -17.14
N ASP A 53 -2.24 -27.38 -16.80
CA ASP A 53 -2.96 -26.67 -15.75
C ASP A 53 -4.43 -26.45 -16.17
N PRO A 54 -5.43 -26.61 -15.28
CA PRO A 54 -6.84 -26.37 -15.59
C PRO A 54 -7.11 -24.99 -16.23
N ARG A 55 -6.36 -23.96 -15.84
CA ARG A 55 -6.48 -22.59 -16.39
C ARG A 55 -6.21 -22.53 -17.90
N GLN A 56 -5.43 -23.47 -18.45
CA GLN A 56 -5.23 -23.57 -19.89
C GLN A 56 -6.54 -23.89 -20.61
N LYS A 57 -7.35 -24.79 -20.05
CA LYS A 57 -8.66 -25.16 -20.61
C LYS A 57 -9.63 -23.98 -20.56
N ASP A 58 -9.61 -23.20 -19.48
CA ASP A 58 -10.45 -22.01 -19.36
C ASP A 58 -10.13 -20.97 -20.43
N ILE A 59 -8.83 -20.76 -20.71
CA ILE A 59 -8.37 -19.85 -21.77
C ILE A 59 -8.76 -20.38 -23.16
N LEU A 60 -8.63 -21.70 -23.39
CA LEU A 60 -9.08 -22.32 -24.64
C LEU A 60 -10.59 -22.14 -24.83
N ASN A 61 -11.40 -22.38 -23.79
CA ASN A 61 -12.84 -22.17 -23.83
C ASN A 61 -13.19 -20.72 -24.18
N LEU A 62 -12.45 -19.74 -23.64
CA LEU A 62 -12.60 -18.32 -24.00
C LEU A 62 -12.29 -18.05 -25.48
N LEU A 63 -11.20 -18.63 -26.00
CA LEU A 63 -10.81 -18.50 -27.40
C LEU A 63 -11.85 -19.13 -28.36
N LEU A 64 -12.47 -20.25 -27.97
CA LEU A 64 -13.52 -20.91 -28.74
C LEU A 64 -14.85 -20.14 -28.66
N MET A 65 -15.18 -19.57 -27.49
CA MET A 65 -16.38 -18.75 -27.28
C MET A 65 -16.32 -17.44 -28.06
N TYR A 66 -15.13 -16.84 -28.21
CA TYR A 66 -14.92 -15.59 -28.92
C TYR A 66 -13.90 -15.76 -30.06
N PRO A 67 -14.34 -16.15 -31.28
CA PRO A 67 -13.43 -16.43 -32.40
C PRO A 67 -12.55 -15.26 -32.84
N SER A 68 -12.93 -14.01 -32.55
CA SER A 68 -12.13 -12.80 -32.86
C SER A 68 -11.14 -12.42 -31.75
N LEU A 69 -11.22 -13.07 -30.58
CA LEU A 69 -10.23 -12.92 -29.52
C LEU A 69 -8.89 -13.52 -29.97
N ARG A 70 -7.80 -12.84 -29.63
CA ARG A 70 -6.44 -13.33 -29.84
C ARG A 70 -5.71 -13.38 -28.50
N VAL A 71 -4.93 -14.44 -28.29
CA VAL A 71 -4.10 -14.56 -27.08
C VAL A 71 -2.63 -14.56 -27.49
N ALA A 72 -1.87 -13.62 -26.96
CA ALA A 72 -0.43 -13.56 -27.10
C ALA A 72 0.25 -14.14 -25.86
N TYR A 73 1.28 -14.97 -26.01
CA TYR A 73 2.05 -15.52 -24.90
C TYR A 73 3.54 -15.66 -25.22
N ILE A 74 4.35 -15.97 -24.20
CA ILE A 74 5.78 -16.23 -24.35
C ILE A 74 6.01 -17.74 -24.32
N ASP A 75 6.63 -18.26 -25.37
CA ASP A 75 7.05 -19.66 -25.48
C ASP A 75 8.57 -19.78 -25.32
N GLU A 76 9.03 -20.91 -24.80
CA GLU A 76 10.45 -21.21 -24.58
C GLU A 76 10.76 -22.61 -25.11
N VAL A 77 11.62 -22.67 -26.13
CA VAL A 77 12.06 -23.89 -26.80
C VAL A 77 13.57 -23.82 -26.95
N ASP A 78 14.31 -24.79 -26.39
CA ASP A 78 15.78 -24.89 -26.46
C ASP A 78 16.50 -23.58 -26.09
N GLU A 79 16.10 -22.95 -24.98
CA GLU A 79 16.59 -21.64 -24.49
C GLU A 79 16.35 -20.46 -25.45
N VAL A 80 15.55 -20.66 -26.51
CA VAL A 80 15.09 -19.60 -27.41
C VAL A 80 13.66 -19.19 -27.05
N TYR A 81 13.46 -17.88 -26.95
CA TYR A 81 12.17 -17.28 -26.56
C TYR A 81 11.40 -16.80 -27.79
N TYR A 82 10.08 -17.01 -27.78
CA TYR A 82 9.18 -16.59 -28.85
C TYR A 82 7.97 -15.84 -28.30
N SER A 83 7.53 -14.79 -28.99
CA SER A 83 6.19 -14.23 -28.82
C SER A 83 5.26 -14.93 -29.81
N VAL A 84 4.21 -15.57 -29.30
CA VAL A 84 3.31 -16.41 -30.10
C VAL A 84 1.89 -15.88 -30.00
N LEU A 85 1.21 -15.77 -31.15
CA LEU A 85 -0.20 -15.35 -31.24
C LEU A 85 -1.10 -16.54 -31.57
N LEU A 86 -2.14 -16.73 -30.75
CA LEU A 86 -3.12 -17.78 -30.88
C LEU A 86 -4.51 -17.24 -31.23
N LYS A 87 -5.30 -18.10 -31.86
CA LYS A 87 -6.74 -17.95 -32.10
C LYS A 87 -7.45 -19.27 -31.83
N GLY A 88 -8.69 -19.23 -31.36
CA GLY A 88 -9.54 -20.42 -31.29
C GLY A 88 -10.03 -20.85 -32.67
N ASP A 89 -9.88 -22.12 -33.00
CA ASP A 89 -10.44 -22.72 -34.21
C ASP A 89 -11.72 -23.47 -33.85
N ALA A 90 -12.86 -22.96 -34.34
CA ALA A 90 -14.17 -23.52 -34.08
C ALA A 90 -14.37 -24.89 -34.73
N ASN A 91 -13.65 -25.21 -35.82
CA ASN A 91 -13.81 -26.47 -36.54
C ASN A 91 -13.06 -27.61 -35.87
N THR A 92 -11.85 -27.34 -35.38
CA THR A 92 -11.02 -28.33 -34.72
C THR A 92 -11.23 -28.36 -33.21
N HIS A 93 -11.92 -27.37 -32.63
CA HIS A 93 -12.07 -27.17 -31.19
C HIS A 93 -10.73 -27.06 -30.43
N HIS A 94 -9.68 -26.57 -31.11
CA HIS A 94 -8.34 -26.39 -30.55
C HIS A 94 -7.81 -24.98 -30.81
N GLU A 95 -6.76 -24.57 -30.09
CA GLU A 95 -6.03 -23.35 -30.44
C GLU A 95 -5.19 -23.53 -31.71
N ARG A 96 -5.20 -22.51 -32.56
CA ARG A 96 -4.38 -22.41 -33.75
C ARG A 96 -3.34 -21.31 -33.57
N GLU A 97 -2.08 -21.65 -33.81
CA GLU A 97 -0.98 -20.69 -33.90
C GLU A 97 -1.07 -19.89 -35.19
N ILE A 98 -1.07 -18.56 -35.08
CA ILE A 98 -1.09 -17.65 -36.24
C ILE A 98 0.32 -17.16 -36.55
N TYR A 99 1.02 -16.67 -35.53
CA TYR A 99 2.36 -16.12 -35.66
C TYR A 99 3.25 -16.60 -34.54
N ARG A 100 4.53 -16.78 -34.86
CA ARG A 100 5.62 -17.04 -33.91
C ARG A 100 6.79 -16.16 -34.29
N ILE A 101 7.15 -15.26 -33.38
CA ILE A 101 8.20 -14.26 -33.59
C ILE A 101 9.30 -14.52 -32.56
N LYS A 102 10.51 -14.79 -33.04
CA LYS A 102 11.69 -14.97 -32.18
C LYS A 102 12.01 -13.68 -31.44
N LEU A 103 12.20 -13.78 -30.13
CA LEU A 103 12.59 -12.68 -29.26
C LEU A 103 14.11 -12.68 -29.03
N PRO A 104 14.72 -11.52 -28.75
CA PRO A 104 16.16 -11.40 -28.54
C PRO A 104 16.63 -12.02 -27.21
N GLY A 105 15.70 -12.37 -26.31
CA GLY A 105 15.98 -12.98 -25.01
C GLY A 105 14.69 -13.11 -24.18
N LEU A 106 14.82 -13.53 -22.93
CA LEU A 106 13.69 -13.67 -22.00
C LEU A 106 13.15 -12.28 -21.61
N PRO A 107 11.93 -11.88 -22.04
CA PRO A 107 11.41 -10.53 -21.81
C PRO A 107 11.22 -10.20 -20.33
N THR A 108 10.88 -11.18 -19.49
CA THR A 108 10.68 -11.01 -18.04
C THR A 108 11.96 -10.65 -17.26
N LYS A 109 13.13 -10.62 -17.92
CA LYS A 109 14.36 -10.05 -17.35
C LYS A 109 14.43 -8.53 -17.48
N ILE A 110 13.71 -7.92 -18.43
CA ILE A 110 13.81 -6.50 -18.80
C ILE A 110 12.86 -5.65 -17.95
N GLY A 111 11.56 -5.95 -17.98
CA GLY A 111 10.51 -5.27 -17.23
C GLY A 111 9.72 -6.17 -16.28
N GLU A 112 8.86 -5.55 -15.49
CA GLU A 112 7.87 -6.26 -14.65
C GLU A 112 6.71 -6.81 -15.51
N GLY A 113 5.83 -7.61 -14.91
CA GLY A 113 4.79 -8.36 -15.63
C GLY A 113 3.96 -7.56 -16.65
N LYS A 114 3.34 -6.44 -16.26
CA LYS A 114 2.46 -5.64 -17.14
C LYS A 114 3.19 -4.95 -18.32
N PRO A 115 4.29 -4.20 -18.14
CA PRO A 115 4.99 -3.57 -19.27
C PRO A 115 5.48 -4.61 -20.29
N GLU A 116 5.96 -5.76 -19.83
CA GLU A 116 6.37 -6.84 -20.73
C GLU A 116 5.21 -7.43 -21.51
N ASN A 117 4.05 -7.64 -20.86
CA ASN A 117 2.84 -8.15 -21.50
C ASN A 117 2.41 -7.23 -22.65
N GLN A 118 2.46 -5.92 -22.43
CA GLN A 118 2.14 -4.95 -23.46
C GLN A 118 3.19 -4.95 -24.59
N ASN A 119 4.48 -4.94 -24.24
CA ASN A 119 5.56 -4.83 -25.22
C ASN A 119 5.68 -6.04 -26.16
N HIS A 120 5.54 -7.27 -25.66
CA HIS A 120 5.63 -8.44 -26.54
C HIS A 120 4.35 -8.66 -27.38
N ALA A 121 3.20 -8.16 -26.90
CA ALA A 121 1.91 -8.33 -27.58
C ALA A 121 1.63 -7.22 -28.60
N ILE A 122 2.20 -6.02 -28.45
CA ILE A 122 1.91 -4.86 -29.30
C ILE A 122 2.17 -5.11 -30.79
N ILE A 123 3.13 -5.98 -31.12
CA ILE A 123 3.48 -6.36 -32.50
C ILE A 123 2.33 -7.04 -33.24
N PHE A 124 1.39 -7.64 -32.51
CA PHE A 124 0.20 -8.30 -33.04
C PHE A 124 -1.00 -7.37 -33.19
N THR A 125 -0.91 -6.13 -32.68
CA THR A 125 -1.98 -5.13 -32.85
C THR A 125 -1.92 -4.49 -34.24
N ARG A 126 -3.08 -4.03 -34.74
CA ARG A 126 -3.25 -3.37 -36.05
C ARG A 126 -4.16 -2.14 -35.90
N GLY A 127 -4.13 -1.25 -36.88
CA GLY A 127 -4.88 0.01 -36.86
C GLY A 127 -4.04 1.23 -36.45
N GLU A 128 -4.69 2.39 -36.45
CA GLU A 128 -4.11 3.70 -36.11
C GLU A 128 -4.26 4.06 -34.63
N ALA A 129 -5.32 3.54 -33.99
CA ALA A 129 -5.59 3.73 -32.57
C ALA A 129 -5.32 2.45 -31.79
N LEU A 130 -4.80 2.58 -30.56
CA LEU A 130 -4.55 1.48 -29.65
C LEU A 130 -5.11 1.80 -28.27
N GLN A 131 -6.07 1.01 -27.79
CA GLN A 131 -6.55 1.11 -26.41
C GLN A 131 -5.88 0.05 -25.54
N THR A 132 -5.38 0.45 -24.38
CA THR A 132 -4.88 -0.47 -23.36
C THR A 132 -5.87 -0.57 -22.22
N ILE A 133 -6.31 -1.78 -21.90
CA ILE A 133 -7.21 -2.03 -20.77
C ILE A 133 -6.65 -3.14 -19.88
N ASP A 134 -6.82 -2.99 -18.57
CA ASP A 134 -6.53 -4.04 -17.60
C ASP A 134 -7.57 -5.18 -17.71
N MET A 135 -7.21 -6.40 -17.30
CA MET A 135 -8.09 -7.57 -17.40
C MET A 135 -9.40 -7.47 -16.58
N ASN A 136 -9.42 -6.58 -15.58
CA ASN A 136 -10.58 -6.26 -14.75
C ASN A 136 -11.39 -5.07 -15.27
N GLN A 137 -11.07 -4.57 -16.47
CA GLN A 137 -11.83 -3.56 -17.18
C GLN A 137 -12.56 -4.18 -18.36
N ASP A 138 -13.78 -3.72 -18.61
CA ASP A 138 -14.51 -4.01 -19.84
C ASP A 138 -15.47 -2.84 -20.12
N ASN A 139 -15.85 -2.67 -21.38
CA ASN A 139 -16.74 -1.59 -21.74
C ASN A 139 -18.22 -1.97 -21.51
N TYR A 140 -19.10 -0.98 -21.44
CA TYR A 140 -20.54 -1.19 -21.54
C TYR A 140 -20.96 -1.25 -23.00
N PHE A 141 -22.05 -1.96 -23.31
CA PHE A 141 -22.49 -2.14 -24.69
C PHE A 141 -22.90 -0.80 -25.33
N GLU A 142 -23.59 0.04 -24.56
CA GLU A 142 -24.05 1.37 -24.96
C GLU A 142 -22.88 2.34 -25.18
N GLU A 143 -21.86 2.26 -24.33
CA GLU A 143 -20.64 3.05 -24.42
C GLU A 143 -19.78 2.67 -25.63
N ALA A 144 -19.84 1.41 -26.06
CA ALA A 144 -19.09 0.94 -27.24
C ALA A 144 -19.48 1.65 -28.53
N PHE A 145 -20.74 2.09 -28.69
CA PHE A 145 -21.18 2.87 -29.86
C PHE A 145 -20.54 4.25 -29.97
N LYS A 146 -20.06 4.80 -28.84
CA LYS A 146 -19.44 6.12 -28.78
C LYS A 146 -17.98 6.12 -29.21
N MET A 147 -17.36 4.95 -29.41
CA MET A 147 -15.94 4.84 -29.79
C MET A 147 -15.62 5.65 -31.05
N ARG A 148 -16.53 5.68 -32.04
CA ARG A 148 -16.35 6.51 -33.25
C ARG A 148 -16.18 8.00 -32.93
N ASN A 149 -16.94 8.52 -31.96
CA ASN A 149 -16.90 9.92 -31.56
C ASN A 149 -15.57 10.23 -30.86
N VAL A 150 -15.10 9.31 -30.02
CA VAL A 150 -13.81 9.46 -29.34
C VAL A 150 -12.65 9.43 -30.33
N LEU A 151 -12.65 8.50 -31.28
CA LEU A 151 -11.56 8.43 -32.27
C LEU A 151 -11.47 9.68 -33.15
N GLU A 152 -12.59 10.36 -33.37
CA GLU A 152 -12.64 11.63 -34.11
C GLU A 152 -11.93 12.78 -33.35
N GLU A 153 -11.61 12.63 -32.07
CA GLU A 153 -10.86 13.65 -31.32
C GLU A 153 -9.37 13.71 -31.74
N PHE A 154 -8.80 12.65 -32.35
CA PHE A 154 -7.40 12.64 -32.79
C PHE A 154 -7.09 13.67 -33.90
N PRO A 155 -7.90 13.80 -34.97
CA PRO A 155 -7.71 14.85 -35.97
C PRO A 155 -7.90 16.27 -35.43
N HIS A 156 -8.77 16.45 -34.42
CA HIS A 156 -9.16 17.76 -33.91
C HIS A 156 -8.10 18.36 -32.98
N SER A 157 -7.88 19.68 -33.10
CA SER A 157 -6.91 20.38 -32.25
C SER A 157 -7.60 20.94 -31.00
N HIS A 158 -7.32 20.35 -29.84
CA HIS A 158 -7.81 20.84 -28.54
C HIS A 158 -6.84 21.87 -27.92
N GLY A 159 -6.53 22.93 -28.68
CA GLY A 159 -5.50 23.91 -28.37
C GLY A 159 -4.47 24.02 -29.49
N SER A 160 -3.18 24.00 -29.15
CA SER A 160 -2.08 24.21 -30.12
C SER A 160 -1.58 22.93 -30.80
N GLN A 161 -1.97 21.74 -30.32
CA GLN A 161 -1.47 20.45 -30.79
C GLN A 161 -2.60 19.43 -30.87
N LYS A 162 -2.50 18.50 -31.83
CA LYS A 162 -3.37 17.33 -31.90
C LYS A 162 -3.08 16.38 -30.72
N PRO A 163 -4.10 15.76 -30.12
CA PRO A 163 -3.87 14.80 -29.06
C PRO A 163 -3.17 13.56 -29.60
N THR A 164 -2.28 12.99 -28.80
CA THR A 164 -1.64 11.70 -29.07
C THR A 164 -2.14 10.64 -28.09
N ILE A 165 -2.78 11.05 -26.99
CA ILE A 165 -3.47 10.16 -26.04
C ILE A 165 -4.82 10.80 -25.70
N LEU A 166 -5.90 10.04 -25.92
CA LEU A 166 -7.26 10.40 -25.54
C LEU A 166 -7.61 9.72 -24.22
N GLY A 167 -7.87 10.55 -23.22
CA GLY A 167 -8.25 10.10 -21.89
C GLY A 167 -9.70 9.76 -21.76
N LEU A 168 -10.01 8.64 -21.13
CA LEU A 168 -11.40 8.25 -20.86
C LEU A 168 -11.70 8.23 -19.36
N ARG A 169 -12.96 8.49 -19.04
CA ARG A 169 -13.52 8.27 -17.71
C ARG A 169 -13.56 6.79 -17.40
N GLU A 170 -13.35 6.46 -16.13
CA GLU A 170 -13.47 5.11 -15.61
C GLU A 170 -14.62 5.03 -14.59
N HIS A 171 -15.38 3.94 -14.62
CA HIS A 171 -16.48 3.70 -13.69
C HIS A 171 -16.19 2.47 -12.81
N VAL A 172 -15.92 2.71 -11.53
CA VAL A 172 -15.64 1.66 -10.55
C VAL A 172 -16.96 1.07 -10.04
N PHE A 173 -17.36 -0.09 -10.58
CA PHE A 173 -18.66 -0.69 -10.27
C PHE A 173 -18.69 -1.52 -8.98
N THR A 174 -17.54 -1.73 -8.32
CA THR A 174 -17.43 -2.51 -7.08
C THR A 174 -17.70 -1.71 -5.81
N GLY A 175 -17.98 -0.40 -5.92
CA GLY A 175 -18.15 0.50 -4.77
C GLY A 175 -19.30 0.12 -3.81
N SER A 176 -20.30 -0.63 -4.28
CA SER A 176 -21.47 -1.03 -3.47
C SER A 176 -21.24 -2.22 -2.54
N VAL A 177 -20.07 -2.88 -2.63
CA VAL A 177 -19.82 -4.16 -1.96
C VAL A 177 -19.49 -4.01 -0.47
N SER A 178 -18.65 -3.04 -0.12
CA SER A 178 -18.21 -2.78 1.27
C SER A 178 -17.97 -1.28 1.49
N SER A 179 -17.86 -0.85 2.75
CA SER A 179 -17.49 0.55 3.06
C SER A 179 -16.09 0.91 2.54
N LEU A 180 -15.11 0.00 2.63
CA LEU A 180 -13.79 0.19 2.01
C LEU A 180 -13.88 0.38 0.49
N ALA A 181 -14.70 -0.44 -0.17
CA ALA A 181 -14.95 -0.33 -1.61
C ALA A 181 -15.58 1.02 -1.95
N TRP A 182 -16.52 1.48 -1.12
CA TRP A 182 -17.18 2.77 -1.28
C TRP A 182 -16.19 3.93 -1.16
N PHE A 183 -15.33 3.92 -0.14
CA PHE A 183 -14.32 4.97 0.08
C PHE A 183 -13.33 5.06 -1.09
N MET A 184 -12.80 3.90 -1.52
CA MET A 184 -11.88 3.84 -2.64
C MET A 184 -12.53 4.20 -3.97
N SER A 185 -13.76 3.72 -4.20
CA SER A 185 -14.51 4.05 -5.41
C SER A 185 -14.75 5.56 -5.51
N ASN A 186 -15.16 6.22 -4.43
CA ASN A 186 -15.39 7.66 -4.46
C ASN A 186 -14.08 8.47 -4.60
N GLN A 187 -12.99 8.03 -3.97
CA GLN A 187 -11.67 8.63 -4.14
C GLN A 187 -11.19 8.51 -5.59
N GLU A 188 -11.33 7.33 -6.19
CA GLU A 188 -10.94 7.08 -7.57
C GLU A 188 -11.83 7.82 -8.55
N THR A 189 -13.17 7.81 -8.38
CA THR A 189 -14.09 8.58 -9.21
C THR A 189 -13.67 10.05 -9.26
N SER A 190 -13.41 10.68 -8.11
CA SER A 190 -12.94 12.07 -8.04
C SER A 190 -11.63 12.29 -8.82
N PHE A 191 -10.70 11.33 -8.76
CA PHE A 191 -9.46 11.42 -9.53
C PHE A 191 -9.70 11.28 -11.04
N VAL A 192 -10.49 10.30 -11.48
CA VAL A 192 -10.70 9.94 -12.90
C VAL A 192 -11.68 10.85 -13.64
N THR A 193 -12.39 11.73 -12.93
CA THR A 193 -13.29 12.74 -13.51
C THR A 193 -12.75 14.15 -13.29
N ILE A 194 -13.19 14.87 -12.25
CA ILE A 194 -12.81 16.26 -11.97
C ILE A 194 -11.28 16.43 -11.90
N GLY A 195 -10.57 15.49 -11.29
CA GLY A 195 -9.11 15.48 -11.29
C GLY A 195 -8.52 15.48 -12.70
N GLN A 196 -8.89 14.50 -13.53
CA GLN A 196 -8.42 14.41 -14.93
C GLN A 196 -8.83 15.61 -15.79
N ARG A 197 -10.03 16.18 -15.58
CA ARG A 197 -10.47 17.40 -16.27
C ARG A 197 -9.50 18.54 -16.02
N PHE A 198 -9.23 18.86 -14.75
CA PHE A 198 -8.32 19.94 -14.39
C PHE A 198 -6.89 19.67 -14.88
N LEU A 199 -6.41 18.41 -14.78
CA LEU A 199 -5.08 18.03 -15.29
C LEU A 199 -4.96 18.21 -16.80
N ALA A 200 -6.01 17.91 -17.57
CA ALA A 200 -6.03 18.09 -19.02
C ALA A 200 -6.13 19.58 -19.38
N SER A 201 -7.10 20.29 -18.79
CA SER A 201 -7.35 21.71 -19.02
C SER A 201 -7.89 22.39 -17.76
N PRO A 202 -7.27 23.49 -17.28
CA PRO A 202 -6.26 24.29 -17.95
C PRO A 202 -4.81 23.86 -17.67
N LEU A 203 -4.54 22.89 -16.78
CA LEU A 203 -3.19 22.66 -16.26
C LEU A 203 -2.23 22.02 -17.26
N ARG A 204 -2.73 21.30 -18.28
CA ARG A 204 -1.93 20.64 -19.34
C ARG A 204 -0.78 19.77 -18.79
N VAL A 205 -1.07 19.03 -17.73
CA VAL A 205 -0.16 18.08 -17.05
C VAL A 205 -0.84 16.73 -16.82
N ARG A 206 -1.87 16.41 -17.62
CA ARG A 206 -2.44 15.06 -17.69
C ARG A 206 -1.45 14.11 -18.36
N PHE A 207 -1.32 12.92 -17.80
CA PHE A 207 -0.56 11.81 -18.38
C PHE A 207 -1.41 10.54 -18.45
N HIS A 208 -0.83 9.46 -18.95
CA HIS A 208 -1.46 8.15 -18.94
C HIS A 208 -1.24 7.44 -17.60
N TYR A 209 -2.28 7.20 -16.81
CA TYR A 209 -2.13 6.57 -15.48
C TYR A 209 -2.57 5.09 -15.46
N GLY A 210 -2.50 4.39 -16.59
CA GLY A 210 -2.99 3.02 -16.71
C GLY A 210 -4.51 2.91 -16.82
N HIS A 211 -5.19 4.03 -17.06
CA HIS A 211 -6.61 4.13 -17.37
C HIS A 211 -6.89 3.59 -18.78
N PRO A 212 -8.15 3.38 -19.18
CA PRO A 212 -8.50 2.83 -20.48
C PRO A 212 -8.36 3.87 -21.61
N ASP A 213 -7.24 4.60 -21.62
CA ASP A 213 -6.90 5.62 -22.59
C ASP A 213 -6.62 5.00 -23.97
N ILE A 214 -6.83 5.81 -25.00
CA ILE A 214 -6.59 5.44 -26.39
C ILE A 214 -5.37 6.22 -26.89
N PHE A 215 -4.41 5.51 -27.47
CA PHE A 215 -3.17 6.05 -28.00
C PHE A 215 -3.25 6.18 -29.52
N ASP A 216 -2.66 7.26 -30.05
CA ASP A 216 -2.16 7.27 -31.44
C ASP A 216 -1.04 6.24 -31.51
N ARG A 217 -1.35 5.10 -32.12
CA ARG A 217 -0.45 3.94 -32.19
C ARG A 217 0.80 4.26 -33.02
N ILE A 218 0.65 5.01 -34.11
CA ILE A 218 1.75 5.33 -35.03
C ILE A 218 2.75 6.23 -34.30
N PHE A 219 2.26 7.22 -33.57
CA PHE A 219 3.10 8.11 -32.77
C PHE A 219 3.90 7.33 -31.72
N HIS A 220 3.24 6.46 -30.94
CA HIS A 220 3.86 5.81 -29.77
C HIS A 220 4.80 4.65 -30.13
N ILE A 221 4.43 3.79 -31.08
CA ILE A 221 5.27 2.64 -31.48
C ILE A 221 6.64 3.11 -32.01
N THR A 222 6.68 4.25 -32.68
CA THR A 222 7.91 4.81 -33.25
C THR A 222 8.74 5.64 -32.24
N ARG A 223 8.23 5.88 -31.02
CA ARG A 223 8.81 6.84 -30.05
C ARG A 223 9.03 6.29 -28.64
N GLY A 224 9.09 4.97 -28.49
CA GLY A 224 9.42 4.31 -27.21
C GLY A 224 8.27 3.51 -26.60
N GLY A 225 7.20 3.29 -27.35
CA GLY A 225 6.10 2.41 -26.97
C GLY A 225 5.07 3.06 -26.05
N ILE A 226 4.24 2.19 -25.45
CA ILE A 226 3.11 2.59 -24.59
C ILE A 226 3.37 2.30 -23.11
N SER A 227 4.52 1.72 -22.78
CA SER A 227 4.89 1.37 -21.42
C SER A 227 6.38 1.12 -21.27
N LYS A 228 6.95 1.55 -20.14
CA LYS A 228 8.39 1.48 -19.91
C LYS A 228 8.77 0.22 -19.14
N ALA A 229 9.46 -0.69 -19.80
CA ALA A 229 9.91 -1.95 -19.24
C ALA A 229 11.31 -1.84 -18.59
N SER A 230 11.39 -1.28 -17.38
CA SER A 230 12.61 -1.38 -16.57
C SER A 230 12.28 -1.94 -15.20
N LYS A 231 12.72 -3.17 -14.96
CA LYS A 231 12.52 -3.86 -13.69
C LYS A 231 13.08 -3.04 -12.53
N THR A 232 12.34 -2.93 -11.43
CA THR A 232 12.78 -2.25 -10.20
C THR A 232 13.05 -0.75 -10.31
N ILE A 233 12.84 -0.13 -11.48
CA ILE A 233 13.08 1.30 -11.74
C ILE A 233 11.80 2.01 -12.22
N ASN A 234 10.92 1.30 -12.94
CA ASN A 234 9.68 1.86 -13.47
C ASN A 234 8.47 1.01 -13.02
N LEU A 235 8.18 0.99 -11.72
CA LEU A 235 7.04 0.28 -11.13
C LEU A 235 5.68 0.86 -11.56
N SER A 236 5.64 2.16 -11.84
CA SER A 236 4.51 2.85 -12.50
C SER A 236 4.82 3.05 -13.98
N GLU A 237 4.91 1.96 -14.72
CA GLU A 237 5.32 1.90 -16.11
C GLU A 237 4.47 2.76 -17.06
N ASP A 238 3.17 2.85 -16.79
CA ASP A 238 2.16 3.47 -17.65
C ASP A 238 2.38 4.99 -17.78
N ILE A 239 2.73 5.66 -16.67
CA ILE A 239 2.89 7.12 -16.65
C ILE A 239 4.08 7.61 -17.47
N PHE A 240 5.10 6.77 -17.65
CA PHE A 240 6.24 7.10 -18.48
C PHE A 240 5.87 7.21 -19.96
N ALA A 241 4.80 6.55 -20.41
CA ALA A 241 4.28 6.75 -21.76
C ALA A 241 3.71 8.17 -21.92
N GLY A 242 2.98 8.66 -20.91
CA GLY A 242 2.52 10.05 -20.86
C GLY A 242 3.69 11.04 -20.82
N PHE A 243 4.71 10.80 -19.99
CA PHE A 243 5.89 11.67 -19.93
C PHE A 243 6.62 11.73 -21.28
N ASN A 244 6.83 10.58 -21.92
CA ASN A 244 7.46 10.51 -23.23
C ASN A 244 6.61 11.24 -24.29
N SER A 245 5.30 11.02 -24.30
CA SER A 245 4.37 11.71 -25.19
C SER A 245 4.52 13.24 -25.08
N THR A 246 4.49 13.79 -23.86
CA THR A 246 4.67 15.23 -23.64
C THR A 246 6.06 15.72 -24.03
N LEU A 247 7.13 14.98 -23.69
CA LEU A 247 8.51 15.32 -24.10
C LEU A 247 8.72 15.30 -25.62
N ARG A 248 7.85 14.58 -26.35
CA ARG A 248 7.84 14.51 -27.82
C ARG A 248 6.80 15.44 -28.45
N LEU A 249 6.34 16.45 -27.70
CA LEU A 249 5.35 17.44 -28.14
C LEU A 249 3.97 16.84 -28.48
N GLY A 250 3.64 15.70 -27.88
CA GLY A 250 2.29 15.15 -27.88
C GLY A 250 1.41 15.79 -26.81
N SER A 251 0.10 15.80 -27.06
CA SER A 251 -0.90 16.33 -26.14
C SER A 251 -1.79 15.21 -25.59
N VAL A 252 -2.21 15.34 -24.33
CA VAL A 252 -3.00 14.35 -23.61
C VAL A 252 -4.31 15.00 -23.16
N THR A 253 -5.43 14.61 -23.78
CA THR A 253 -6.77 15.18 -23.51
C THR A 253 -7.59 14.27 -22.61
N HIS A 254 -8.77 14.71 -22.15
CA HIS A 254 -9.69 13.92 -21.34
C HIS A 254 -11.14 14.13 -21.79
N HIS A 255 -11.90 13.05 -21.91
CA HIS A 255 -13.25 13.02 -22.45
C HIS A 255 -14.17 12.21 -21.52
N ASP A 256 -15.18 12.88 -20.94
CA ASP A 256 -16.10 12.30 -19.94
C ASP A 256 -17.37 11.68 -20.53
N TYR A 257 -17.68 11.93 -21.81
CA TYR A 257 -18.92 11.44 -22.42
C TYR A 257 -18.92 9.94 -22.72
N MET A 258 -17.75 9.30 -22.59
CA MET A 258 -17.56 7.86 -22.67
C MET A 258 -16.88 7.35 -21.41
N GLN A 259 -17.32 6.20 -20.91
CA GLN A 259 -16.73 5.57 -19.73
C GLN A 259 -16.52 4.06 -19.90
N VAL A 260 -15.53 3.52 -19.21
CA VAL A 260 -15.22 2.09 -19.19
C VAL A 260 -15.35 1.56 -17.77
N GLY A 261 -15.99 0.39 -17.60
CA GLY A 261 -16.18 -0.22 -16.28
C GLY A 261 -14.89 -0.85 -15.76
N LYS A 262 -14.63 -0.71 -14.44
CA LYS A 262 -13.52 -1.40 -13.75
C LYS A 262 -13.98 -2.05 -12.46
N GLY A 263 -13.59 -3.31 -12.29
CA GLY A 263 -13.67 -3.98 -10.99
C GLY A 263 -12.45 -3.63 -10.15
N ARG A 264 -12.63 -3.12 -8.93
CA ARG A 264 -11.53 -2.83 -8.01
C ARG A 264 -11.42 -3.87 -6.90
N ASP A 265 -10.22 -3.95 -6.34
CA ASP A 265 -9.97 -4.66 -5.09
C ASP A 265 -10.66 -3.91 -3.94
N VAL A 266 -11.12 -4.68 -2.95
CA VAL A 266 -12.11 -4.21 -1.97
C VAL A 266 -11.77 -4.62 -0.54
N GLY A 267 -10.70 -5.40 -0.35
CA GLY A 267 -10.14 -5.72 0.96
C GLY A 267 -9.00 -4.77 1.37
N MET A 268 -8.88 -4.50 2.67
CA MET A 268 -7.90 -3.55 3.24
C MET A 268 -6.45 -3.82 2.79
N ASN A 269 -6.03 -5.09 2.81
CA ASN A 269 -4.67 -5.49 2.42
C ASN A 269 -4.40 -5.27 0.94
N GLN A 270 -5.39 -5.53 0.09
CA GLN A 270 -5.26 -5.35 -1.36
C GLN A 270 -5.16 -3.87 -1.70
N ILE A 271 -6.03 -3.05 -1.08
CA ILE A 271 -6.02 -1.60 -1.23
C ILE A 271 -4.68 -1.03 -0.76
N SER A 272 -4.20 -1.43 0.42
CA SER A 272 -2.92 -0.95 0.95
C SER A 272 -1.71 -1.35 0.09
N LEU A 273 -1.72 -2.56 -0.49
CA LEU A 273 -0.68 -2.99 -1.43
C LEU A 273 -0.74 -2.20 -2.76
N PHE A 274 -1.94 -1.88 -3.24
CA PHE A 274 -2.10 -1.00 -4.41
C PHE A 274 -1.53 0.38 -4.12
N GLU A 275 -1.88 0.99 -2.99
CA GLU A 275 -1.35 2.30 -2.57
C GLU A 275 0.17 2.29 -2.38
N ALA A 276 0.71 1.21 -1.79
CA ALA A 276 2.14 1.01 -1.68
C ALA A 276 2.81 0.97 -3.07
N LYS A 277 2.21 0.28 -4.05
CA LYS A 277 2.70 0.25 -5.44
C LYS A 277 2.75 1.66 -6.03
N VAL A 278 1.67 2.44 -5.89
CA VAL A 278 1.60 3.79 -6.46
C VAL A 278 2.57 4.75 -5.77
N ALA A 279 2.72 4.67 -4.44
CA ALA A 279 3.65 5.49 -3.67
C ALA A 279 5.11 5.18 -4.01
N ASN A 280 5.47 3.90 -4.11
CA ASN A 280 6.79 3.46 -4.57
C ASN A 280 7.08 3.97 -6.00
N GLY A 281 6.13 3.77 -6.92
CA GLY A 281 6.29 4.23 -8.30
C GLY A 281 6.43 5.75 -8.41
N ASN A 282 5.78 6.53 -7.55
CA ASN A 282 5.99 7.99 -7.48
C ASN A 282 7.36 8.37 -6.90
N GLY A 283 7.87 7.61 -5.92
CA GLY A 283 9.25 7.76 -5.45
C GLY A 283 10.26 7.56 -6.59
N GLU A 284 10.05 6.53 -7.43
CA GLU A 284 10.89 6.28 -8.61
C GLU A 284 10.76 7.36 -9.68
N GLN A 285 9.53 7.85 -9.93
CA GLN A 285 9.30 8.97 -10.84
C GLN A 285 10.09 10.20 -10.40
N THR A 286 10.08 10.52 -9.11
CA THR A 286 10.81 11.66 -8.51
C THR A 286 12.32 11.57 -8.80
N LEU A 287 12.87 10.37 -8.80
CA LEU A 287 14.29 10.10 -9.08
C LEU A 287 14.59 9.90 -10.58
N SER A 288 13.59 9.98 -11.44
CA SER A 288 13.72 9.64 -12.86
C SER A 288 14.27 10.80 -13.71
N ARG A 289 14.99 10.44 -14.78
CA ARG A 289 15.44 11.40 -15.81
C ARG A 289 14.29 12.02 -16.58
N ASP A 290 13.17 11.32 -16.71
CA ASP A 290 12.00 11.77 -17.45
C ASP A 290 11.36 12.98 -16.73
N VAL A 291 11.19 12.89 -15.41
CA VAL A 291 10.72 14.01 -14.58
C VAL A 291 11.68 15.19 -14.60
N HIS A 292 12.99 14.94 -14.53
CA HIS A 292 13.99 16.01 -14.66
C HIS A 292 13.85 16.77 -15.99
N ARG A 293 13.72 16.03 -17.11
CA ARG A 293 13.52 16.64 -18.44
C ARG A 293 12.22 17.41 -18.54
N LEU A 294 11.12 16.86 -18.03
CA LEU A 294 9.83 17.58 -18.00
C LEU A 294 9.96 18.89 -17.23
N GLY A 295 10.58 18.85 -16.04
CA GLY A 295 10.84 20.04 -15.23
C GLY A 295 11.66 21.11 -15.96
N CYS A 296 12.67 20.72 -16.75
CA CYS A 296 13.47 21.66 -17.54
C CYS A 296 12.70 22.27 -18.74
N HIS A 297 11.64 21.63 -19.21
CA HIS A 297 10.88 22.08 -20.39
C HIS A 297 9.52 22.71 -20.05
N PHE A 298 9.02 22.56 -18.82
CA PHE A 298 7.80 23.21 -18.38
C PHE A 298 8.05 24.67 -18.01
N ASP A 299 7.08 25.52 -18.37
CA ASP A 299 6.98 26.86 -17.80
C ASP A 299 6.66 26.79 -16.29
N PHE A 300 6.78 27.93 -15.60
CA PHE A 300 6.57 28.00 -14.15
C PHE A 300 5.21 27.43 -13.71
N PHE A 301 4.13 27.74 -14.42
CA PHE A 301 2.78 27.31 -14.03
C PHE A 301 2.57 25.82 -14.26
N ARG A 302 3.02 25.28 -15.39
CA ARG A 302 2.97 23.84 -15.67
C ARG A 302 3.89 23.06 -14.73
N MET A 303 5.06 23.60 -14.40
CA MET A 303 5.98 22.99 -13.44
C MET A 303 5.34 22.93 -12.04
N LEU A 304 4.73 24.02 -11.57
CA LEU A 304 4.02 24.05 -10.29
C LEU A 304 2.82 23.08 -10.29
N SER A 305 2.05 23.07 -11.38
CA SER A 305 0.92 22.15 -11.56
C SER A 305 1.37 20.70 -11.54
N PHE A 306 2.44 20.38 -12.26
CA PHE A 306 3.06 19.06 -12.26
C PHE A 306 3.52 18.66 -10.86
N TYR A 307 4.22 19.55 -10.16
CA TYR A 307 4.64 19.32 -8.77
C TYR A 307 3.44 19.00 -7.88
N CYS A 308 2.45 19.88 -7.81
CA CYS A 308 1.30 19.71 -6.90
C CYS A 308 0.48 18.43 -7.16
N THR A 309 0.43 17.97 -8.41
CA THR A 309 -0.47 16.87 -8.83
C THR A 309 0.20 15.50 -8.92
N THR A 310 1.53 15.46 -9.08
CA THR A 310 2.29 14.20 -9.19
C THR A 310 3.23 14.04 -7.99
N VAL A 311 4.51 14.36 -8.16
CA VAL A 311 5.59 14.16 -7.18
C VAL A 311 5.34 14.87 -5.86
N GLY A 312 4.89 16.13 -5.92
CA GLY A 312 4.65 16.97 -4.75
C GLY A 312 3.53 16.47 -3.85
N PHE A 313 2.51 15.78 -4.39
CA PHE A 313 1.45 15.19 -3.57
C PHE A 313 2.00 14.15 -2.57
N TYR A 314 2.86 13.26 -3.04
CA TYR A 314 3.48 12.23 -2.19
C TYR A 314 4.58 12.79 -1.30
N PHE A 315 5.36 13.75 -1.81
CA PHE A 315 6.34 14.48 -1.00
C PHE A 315 5.67 15.23 0.15
N ASN A 316 4.61 15.99 -0.11
CA ASN A 316 3.86 16.71 0.91
C ASN A 316 3.23 15.74 1.92
N SER A 317 2.71 14.60 1.48
CA SER A 317 2.20 13.55 2.37
C SER A 317 3.28 13.04 3.33
N MET A 318 4.51 12.83 2.84
CA MET A 318 5.66 12.47 3.67
C MET A 318 6.02 13.61 4.64
N VAL A 319 6.06 14.86 4.16
CA VAL A 319 6.35 16.03 5.00
C VAL A 319 5.32 16.18 6.13
N VAL A 320 4.02 16.00 5.87
CA VAL A 320 2.97 16.03 6.91
C VAL A 320 3.28 15.03 8.02
N VAL A 321 3.67 13.80 7.67
CA VAL A 321 4.05 12.78 8.65
C VAL A 321 5.34 13.17 9.39
N LEU A 322 6.36 13.69 8.70
CA LEU A 322 7.60 14.15 9.33
C LEU A 322 7.36 15.32 10.30
N VAL A 323 6.45 16.23 9.98
CA VAL A 323 6.05 17.34 10.85
C VAL A 323 5.43 16.83 12.15
N VAL A 324 4.64 15.74 12.14
CA VAL A 324 4.15 15.09 13.37
C VAL A 324 5.32 14.69 14.27
N TYR A 325 6.33 14.03 13.69
CA TYR A 325 7.50 13.58 14.45
C TYR A 325 8.30 14.77 14.99
N VAL A 326 8.62 15.75 14.16
CA VAL A 326 9.36 16.95 14.58
C VAL A 326 8.60 17.69 15.68
N PHE A 327 7.28 17.80 15.55
CA PHE A 327 6.41 18.43 16.56
C PHE A 327 6.47 17.67 17.89
N LEU A 328 6.28 16.35 17.90
CA LEU A 328 6.26 15.57 19.15
C LEU A 328 7.64 15.44 19.80
N TYR A 329 8.71 15.24 19.02
CA TYR A 329 10.07 15.24 19.57
C TYR A 329 10.51 16.62 20.04
N GLY A 330 10.10 17.68 19.33
CA GLY A 330 10.32 19.06 19.76
C GLY A 330 9.61 19.35 21.08
N ARG A 331 8.34 18.91 21.22
CA ARG A 331 7.59 18.99 22.48
C ARG A 331 8.26 18.20 23.58
N LEU A 332 8.66 16.96 23.33
CA LEU A 332 9.41 16.15 24.29
C LEU A 332 10.65 16.91 24.77
N TYR A 333 11.45 17.45 23.85
CA TYR A 333 12.64 18.24 24.22
C TYR A 333 12.29 19.41 25.14
N MET A 334 11.28 20.22 24.79
CA MET A 334 10.86 21.37 25.60
C MET A 334 10.34 20.99 27.00
N VAL A 335 9.58 19.89 27.11
CA VAL A 335 9.13 19.35 28.40
C VAL A 335 10.32 18.90 29.24
N MET A 336 11.21 18.08 28.65
CA MET A 336 12.31 17.47 29.39
C MET A 336 13.37 18.50 29.85
N THR A 337 13.58 19.58 29.11
CA THR A 337 14.49 20.67 29.51
C THR A 337 13.87 21.69 30.46
N GLY A 338 12.54 21.65 30.66
CA GLY A 338 11.81 22.66 31.43
C GLY A 338 11.56 23.98 30.69
N LEU A 339 11.98 24.08 29.42
CA LEU A 339 11.82 25.28 28.59
C LEU A 339 10.34 25.61 28.36
N GLU A 340 9.48 24.60 28.25
CA GLU A 340 8.04 24.81 28.10
C GLU A 340 7.43 25.55 29.30
N LYS A 341 7.90 25.24 30.52
CA LYS A 341 7.45 25.90 31.74
C LYS A 341 7.87 27.38 31.74
N GLU A 342 9.13 27.66 31.39
CA GLU A 342 9.66 29.03 31.30
C GLU A 342 8.92 29.87 30.25
N ILE A 343 8.62 29.31 29.07
CA ILE A 343 7.88 29.99 27.99
C ILE A 343 6.45 30.37 28.41
N LEU A 344 5.79 29.52 29.22
CA LEU A 344 4.40 29.74 29.63
C LEU A 344 4.24 30.67 30.82
N GLU A 345 5.28 30.76 31.66
CA GLU A 345 5.37 31.75 32.72
C GLU A 345 5.64 33.16 32.15
N ASP A 346 6.10 33.27 30.88
CA ASP A 346 6.25 34.54 30.18
C ASP A 346 4.88 35.15 29.78
N PRO A 347 4.49 36.31 30.33
CA PRO A 347 3.23 36.97 30.02
C PRO A 347 3.12 37.46 28.56
N GLN A 348 4.22 37.60 27.81
CA GLN A 348 4.17 38.08 26.41
C GLN A 348 3.73 37.00 25.41
N ILE A 349 3.82 35.72 25.77
CA ILE A 349 3.60 34.60 24.84
C ILE A 349 2.17 34.01 24.95
N LYS A 350 1.41 34.40 25.99
CA LYS A 350 0.08 33.83 26.31
C LYS A 350 -1.01 33.98 25.24
N HIS A 351 -0.83 34.80 24.20
CA HIS A 351 -1.85 35.06 23.18
C HIS A 351 -1.33 35.09 21.74
N ASN A 352 -0.60 34.06 21.30
CA ASN A 352 -0.23 33.93 19.89
C ASN A 352 -1.32 33.22 19.07
N SER A 353 -2.39 33.95 18.72
CA SER A 353 -3.52 33.47 17.92
C SER A 353 -3.09 32.88 16.57
N ALA A 354 -1.99 33.35 15.98
CA ALA A 354 -1.46 32.84 14.71
C ALA A 354 -0.89 31.41 14.86
N MET A 355 -0.18 31.14 15.96
CA MET A 355 0.33 29.79 16.26
C MET A 355 -0.82 28.81 16.51
N GLU A 356 -1.84 29.25 17.25
CA GLU A 356 -3.05 28.46 17.51
C GLU A 356 -3.81 28.11 16.22
N ALA A 357 -4.00 29.08 15.32
CA ALA A 357 -4.64 28.88 14.03
C ALA A 357 -3.84 27.92 13.12
N ALA A 358 -2.50 28.01 13.13
CA ALA A 358 -1.64 27.11 12.36
C ALA A 358 -1.73 25.65 12.86
N LEU A 359 -1.73 25.44 14.18
CA LEU A 359 -1.84 24.11 14.79
C LEU A 359 -3.22 23.47 14.57
N LEU A 360 -4.29 24.27 14.64
CA LEU A 360 -5.65 23.82 14.30
C LEU A 360 -5.73 23.35 12.84
N THR A 361 -5.20 24.16 11.92
CA THR A 361 -5.22 23.85 10.49
C THR A 361 -4.43 22.57 10.18
N GLN A 362 -3.25 22.41 10.78
CA GLN A 362 -2.45 21.19 10.69
C GLN A 362 -3.24 19.96 11.18
N SER A 363 -3.86 20.04 12.36
CA SER A 363 -4.59 18.93 12.97
C SER A 363 -5.83 18.53 12.15
N PHE A 364 -6.50 19.51 11.55
CA PHE A 364 -7.61 19.27 10.61
C PHE A 364 -7.15 18.57 9.32
N ILE A 365 -6.01 18.99 8.75
CA ILE A 365 -5.40 18.35 7.58
C ILE A 365 -4.96 16.92 7.91
N GLN A 366 -4.40 16.69 9.10
CA GLN A 366 -3.94 15.37 9.55
C GLN A 366 -5.05 14.31 9.65
N MET A 367 -6.29 14.72 9.94
CA MET A 367 -7.45 13.81 9.93
C MET A 367 -7.91 13.39 8.52
N GLY A 368 -7.20 13.82 7.46
CA GLY A 368 -7.50 13.47 6.08
C GLY A 368 -8.71 14.21 5.48
N MET A 369 -9.33 15.13 6.23
CA MET A 369 -10.54 15.86 5.83
C MET A 369 -10.35 16.65 4.53
N LEU A 370 -9.15 17.21 4.30
CA LEU A 370 -8.86 17.99 3.09
C LEU A 370 -8.75 17.11 1.84
N LEU A 371 -8.38 15.83 1.99
CA LEU A 371 -8.37 14.84 0.89
C LEU A 371 -9.79 14.43 0.48
N VAL A 372 -10.78 14.64 1.35
CA VAL A 372 -12.19 14.33 1.08
C VAL A 372 -12.89 15.46 0.33
N LEU A 373 -12.33 16.69 0.31
CA LEU A 373 -12.98 17.83 -0.34
C LEU A 373 -13.20 17.65 -1.86
N PRO A 374 -12.22 17.18 -2.67
CA PRO A 374 -12.46 16.92 -4.09
C PRO A 374 -13.54 15.87 -4.32
N MET A 375 -13.63 14.88 -3.44
CA MET A 375 -14.66 13.85 -3.47
C MET A 375 -16.04 14.43 -3.19
N LEU A 376 -16.17 15.33 -2.22
CA LEU A 376 -17.44 16.00 -1.92
C LEU A 376 -17.90 16.89 -3.07
N MET A 377 -16.96 17.59 -3.71
CA MET A 377 -17.27 18.39 -4.89
C MET A 377 -17.76 17.51 -6.03
N GLU A 378 -17.09 16.37 -6.28
CA GLU A 378 -17.50 15.45 -7.34
C GLU A 378 -18.90 14.86 -7.08
N ILE A 379 -19.15 14.34 -5.88
CA ILE A 379 -20.49 13.81 -5.53
C ILE A 379 -21.54 14.93 -5.60
N GLY A 380 -21.17 16.15 -5.20
CA GLY A 380 -22.03 17.33 -5.28
C GLY A 380 -22.41 17.69 -6.71
N LEU A 381 -21.48 17.59 -7.65
CA LEU A 381 -21.69 17.86 -9.07
C LEU A 381 -22.50 16.75 -9.76
N GLU A 382 -22.26 15.48 -9.41
CA GLU A 382 -22.94 14.34 -10.07
C GLU A 382 -24.34 14.05 -9.49
N LYS A 383 -24.50 14.13 -8.16
CA LYS A 383 -25.71 13.69 -7.45
C LYS A 383 -26.42 14.82 -6.69
N GLY A 384 -25.84 16.02 -6.68
CA GLY A 384 -26.34 17.17 -5.93
C GLY A 384 -25.76 17.28 -4.52
N PHE A 385 -25.57 18.52 -4.05
CA PHE A 385 -24.92 18.82 -2.76
C PHE A 385 -25.62 18.22 -1.53
N ARG A 386 -26.95 18.06 -1.56
CA ARG A 386 -27.69 17.41 -0.47
C ARG A 386 -27.33 15.94 -0.32
N ALA A 387 -27.24 15.23 -1.45
CA ALA A 387 -26.80 13.83 -1.46
C ALA A 387 -25.34 13.74 -1.02
N ALA A 388 -24.48 14.65 -1.49
CA ALA A 388 -23.07 14.70 -1.09
C ALA A 388 -22.88 14.87 0.42
N LEU A 389 -23.68 15.73 1.07
CA LEU A 389 -23.63 15.88 2.53
C LEU A 389 -24.10 14.62 3.27
N GLY A 390 -25.16 13.97 2.78
CA GLY A 390 -25.63 12.69 3.33
C GLY A 390 -24.59 11.58 3.20
N ASP A 391 -23.99 11.44 2.01
CA ASP A 391 -22.92 10.47 1.73
C ASP A 391 -21.69 10.75 2.58
N PHE A 392 -21.33 12.02 2.80
CA PHE A 392 -20.23 12.39 3.69
C PHE A 392 -20.45 11.93 5.12
N ILE A 393 -21.63 12.23 5.69
CA ILE A 393 -21.98 11.82 7.06
C ILE A 393 -21.93 10.30 7.17
N LEU A 394 -22.48 9.58 6.19
CA LEU A 394 -22.46 8.13 6.15
C LEU A 394 -21.02 7.59 6.11
N MET A 395 -20.16 8.17 5.27
CA MET A 395 -18.74 7.80 5.20
C MET A 395 -18.02 7.99 6.53
N GLN A 396 -18.28 9.09 7.24
CA GLN A 396 -17.69 9.32 8.57
C GLN A 396 -18.18 8.31 9.61
N LEU A 397 -19.48 7.99 9.62
CA LEU A 397 -20.04 6.94 10.48
C LEU A 397 -19.44 5.55 10.19
N GLN A 398 -19.03 5.30 8.96
CA GLN A 398 -18.32 4.08 8.53
C GLN A 398 -16.80 4.15 8.75
N LEU A 399 -16.30 5.13 9.49
CA LEU A 399 -14.88 5.31 9.85
C LEU A 399 -13.95 5.69 8.67
N ALA A 400 -14.45 6.43 7.67
CA ALA A 400 -13.64 6.91 6.55
C ALA A 400 -12.39 7.69 6.99
N SER A 401 -12.49 8.52 8.04
CA SER A 401 -11.33 9.25 8.58
C SER A 401 -10.21 8.32 9.08
N MET A 402 -10.56 7.19 9.72
CA MET A 402 -9.59 6.19 10.16
C MET A 402 -8.89 5.55 8.94
N PHE A 403 -9.68 5.23 7.91
CA PHE A 403 -9.17 4.65 6.66
C PHE A 403 -8.21 5.59 5.92
N PHE A 404 -8.58 6.86 5.69
CA PHE A 404 -7.71 7.81 4.98
C PHE A 404 -6.46 8.19 5.77
N THR A 405 -6.56 8.26 7.10
CA THR A 405 -5.41 8.47 7.99
C THR A 405 -4.43 7.30 7.91
N PHE A 406 -4.93 6.07 7.81
CA PHE A 406 -4.10 4.88 7.56
C PHE A 406 -3.46 4.92 6.16
N GLN A 407 -4.22 5.27 5.12
CA GLN A 407 -3.71 5.38 3.75
C GLN A 407 -2.57 6.41 3.64
N LEU A 408 -2.65 7.52 4.39
CA LEU A 408 -1.58 8.53 4.46
C LEU A 408 -0.26 7.93 4.99
N GLY A 409 -0.32 7.09 6.03
CA GLY A 409 0.84 6.37 6.57
C GLY A 409 1.49 5.44 5.54
N THR A 410 0.66 4.73 4.77
CA THR A 410 1.11 3.87 3.66
C THR A 410 1.85 4.69 2.62
N LYS A 411 1.24 5.78 2.12
CA LYS A 411 1.86 6.67 1.11
C LYS A 411 3.19 7.22 1.59
N ALA A 412 3.24 7.77 2.80
CA ALA A 412 4.46 8.35 3.37
C ALA A 412 5.57 7.32 3.57
N HIS A 413 5.26 6.11 4.05
CA HIS A 413 6.26 5.07 4.29
C HIS A 413 6.92 4.59 2.99
N TYR A 414 6.12 4.18 2.01
CA TYR A 414 6.62 3.58 0.77
C TYR A 414 7.29 4.62 -0.15
N PHE A 415 6.75 5.84 -0.21
CA PHE A 415 7.41 6.95 -0.90
C PHE A 415 8.78 7.27 -0.26
N GLY A 416 8.82 7.51 1.07
CA GLY A 416 10.06 7.85 1.77
C GLY A 416 11.12 6.76 1.69
N ARG A 417 10.73 5.48 1.79
CA ARG A 417 11.62 4.33 1.62
C ARG A 417 12.25 4.30 0.23
N THR A 418 11.46 4.57 -0.80
CA THR A 418 11.95 4.61 -2.19
C THR A 418 12.90 5.78 -2.42
N ILE A 419 12.62 6.96 -1.86
CA ILE A 419 13.53 8.11 -1.95
C ILE A 419 14.88 7.83 -1.27
N LEU A 420 14.86 7.16 -0.11
CA LEU A 420 16.08 6.91 0.68
C LEU A 420 16.94 5.78 0.13
N HIS A 421 16.31 4.68 -0.30
CA HIS A 421 17.01 3.44 -0.64
C HIS A 421 16.98 3.11 -2.13
N GLY A 422 16.02 3.65 -2.87
CA GLY A 422 15.71 3.21 -4.23
C GLY A 422 15.20 1.75 -4.29
N GLY A 423 15.05 1.25 -5.51
CA GLY A 423 14.83 -0.18 -5.78
C GLY A 423 13.50 -0.71 -5.24
N SER A 424 12.38 -0.14 -5.68
CA SER A 424 11.08 -0.63 -5.22
C SER A 424 10.80 -2.03 -5.80
N LYS A 425 10.34 -2.95 -4.93
CA LYS A 425 9.95 -4.29 -5.36
C LYS A 425 8.43 -4.33 -5.56
N TYR A 426 8.01 -4.86 -6.71
CA TYR A 426 6.61 -5.20 -6.90
C TYR A 426 6.21 -6.31 -5.94
N ARG A 427 5.29 -6.00 -5.02
CA ARG A 427 4.56 -7.00 -4.24
C ARG A 427 3.22 -7.22 -4.95
N ALA A 428 2.97 -8.43 -5.42
CA ALA A 428 1.73 -8.75 -6.11
C ALA A 428 0.54 -8.49 -5.20
N THR A 429 -0.42 -7.69 -5.68
CA THR A 429 -1.73 -7.56 -5.04
C THR A 429 -2.47 -8.87 -5.26
N GLY A 430 -2.57 -9.71 -4.22
CA GLY A 430 -3.42 -10.88 -4.30
C GLY A 430 -4.85 -10.46 -4.59
N ARG A 431 -5.52 -11.10 -5.57
CA ARG A 431 -6.95 -10.88 -5.86
C ARG A 431 -7.76 -11.93 -5.08
N GLY A 432 -8.21 -11.58 -3.88
CA GLY A 432 -9.03 -12.42 -3.01
C GLY A 432 -10.48 -11.95 -2.97
N PHE A 433 -11.38 -12.81 -2.49
CA PHE A 433 -12.78 -12.42 -2.26
C PHE A 433 -12.87 -11.50 -1.03
N VAL A 434 -13.66 -10.43 -1.14
CA VAL A 434 -13.82 -9.33 -0.16
C VAL A 434 -14.09 -9.79 1.26
N VAL A 435 -14.78 -10.92 1.40
CA VAL A 435 -15.37 -11.40 2.66
C VAL A 435 -14.41 -12.30 3.43
N ARG A 436 -13.19 -12.51 2.94
CA ARG A 436 -12.23 -13.39 3.60
C ARG A 436 -11.48 -12.66 4.70
N HIS A 437 -11.57 -13.19 5.91
CA HIS A 437 -10.74 -12.82 7.05
C HIS A 437 -9.25 -12.98 6.73
N ALA A 438 -8.48 -11.92 6.94
CA ALA A 438 -7.01 -11.94 6.90
C ALA A 438 -6.46 -12.30 8.29
N LYS A 439 -5.50 -13.22 8.35
CA LYS A 439 -4.91 -13.65 9.63
C LYS A 439 -4.12 -12.52 10.29
N PHE A 440 -4.06 -12.52 11.62
CA PHE A 440 -3.23 -11.58 12.38
C PHE A 440 -1.77 -11.57 11.92
N ALA A 441 -1.16 -12.73 11.67
CA ALA A 441 0.22 -12.83 11.19
C ALA A 441 0.43 -12.17 9.81
N ASP A 442 -0.57 -12.24 8.92
CA ASP A 442 -0.51 -11.60 7.60
C ASP A 442 -0.56 -10.07 7.74
N ASN A 443 -1.49 -9.56 8.56
CA ASN A 443 -1.59 -8.13 8.85
C ASN A 443 -0.33 -7.60 9.56
N TYR A 444 0.20 -8.35 10.52
CA TYR A 444 1.44 -7.99 11.21
C TYR A 444 2.62 -7.86 10.25
N ARG A 445 2.83 -8.84 9.38
CA ARG A 445 3.92 -8.82 8.39
C ARG A 445 3.80 -7.66 7.41
N LEU A 446 2.58 -7.32 7.00
CA LEU A 446 2.32 -6.25 6.04
C LEU A 446 2.48 -4.85 6.65
N TYR A 447 2.08 -4.67 7.92
CA TYR A 447 1.97 -3.34 8.54
C TYR A 447 2.97 -3.02 9.66
N SER A 448 3.77 -4.01 10.10
CA SER A 448 4.74 -3.84 11.20
C SER A 448 5.64 -2.60 11.01
N ARG A 449 6.36 -2.51 9.89
CA ARG A 449 7.31 -1.40 9.63
C ARG A 449 6.65 -0.13 9.11
N SER A 450 5.54 -0.27 8.39
CA SER A 450 4.87 0.86 7.75
C SER A 450 4.02 1.67 8.72
N HIS A 451 3.37 1.00 9.69
CA HIS A 451 2.41 1.61 10.61
C HIS A 451 2.69 1.27 12.08
N PHE A 452 2.78 0.00 12.47
CA PHE A 452 2.75 -0.39 13.89
C PHE A 452 3.93 0.15 14.68
N VAL A 453 5.17 -0.06 14.21
CA VAL A 453 6.38 0.50 14.86
C VAL A 453 6.28 2.01 14.99
N LYS A 454 5.83 2.69 13.93
CA LYS A 454 5.71 4.15 13.89
C LYS A 454 4.65 4.65 14.87
N ALA A 455 3.49 4.00 14.89
CA ALA A 455 2.39 4.36 15.78
C ALA A 455 2.74 4.10 17.24
N SER A 456 3.51 3.05 17.54
CA SER A 456 4.01 2.79 18.89
C SER A 456 5.06 3.79 19.33
N GLU A 457 5.94 4.25 18.44
CA GLU A 457 6.86 5.36 18.70
C GLU A 457 6.08 6.63 19.07
N LEU A 458 5.07 6.99 18.26
CA LEU A 458 4.19 8.12 18.53
C LEU A 458 3.38 7.95 19.83
N SER A 459 2.89 6.74 20.12
CA SER A 459 2.18 6.42 21.37
C SER A 459 3.07 6.67 22.58
N LEU A 460 4.33 6.24 22.52
CA LEU A 460 5.29 6.45 23.61
C LEU A 460 5.56 7.95 23.82
N LEU A 461 5.71 8.72 22.75
CA LEU A 461 5.86 10.18 22.86
C LEU A 461 4.65 10.83 23.53
N LEU A 462 3.43 10.43 23.15
CA LEU A 462 2.21 10.95 23.75
C LEU A 462 2.06 10.55 25.22
N ILE A 463 2.42 9.32 25.60
CA ILE A 463 2.41 8.88 26.99
C ILE A 463 3.42 9.68 27.81
N ILE A 464 4.65 9.87 27.33
CA ILE A 464 5.67 10.65 28.04
C ILE A 464 5.23 12.11 28.17
N TYR A 465 4.66 12.67 27.12
CA TYR A 465 4.11 14.03 27.17
C TYR A 465 2.95 14.12 28.18
N GLU A 466 2.07 13.12 28.28
CA GLU A 466 1.00 13.12 29.28
C GLU A 466 1.55 12.97 30.71
N VAL A 467 2.63 12.20 30.91
CA VAL A 467 3.25 11.99 32.23
C VAL A 467 4.02 13.21 32.72
N TYR A 468 4.83 13.83 31.84
CA TYR A 468 5.76 14.91 32.23
C TYR A 468 5.28 16.32 31.80
N GLY A 469 4.30 16.42 30.91
CA GLY A 469 3.76 17.69 30.42
C GLY A 469 2.69 18.26 31.36
N GLU A 470 3.01 19.33 32.09
CA GLU A 470 2.07 20.00 33.00
C GLU A 470 1.23 21.11 32.32
N SER A 471 1.63 21.54 31.12
CA SER A 471 1.61 22.97 30.82
C SER A 471 0.49 23.49 29.89
N TYR A 472 -0.28 22.63 29.20
CA TYR A 472 -1.33 23.06 28.25
C TYR A 472 -2.74 22.49 28.49
N ARG A 473 -2.96 21.76 29.59
CA ARG A 473 -4.18 20.95 29.81
C ARG A 473 -5.50 21.73 29.83
N ASN A 474 -5.47 23.05 30.02
CA ASN A 474 -6.67 23.88 30.16
C ASN A 474 -7.17 24.53 28.84
N SER A 475 -6.48 24.37 27.71
CA SER A 475 -6.93 24.93 26.42
C SER A 475 -7.72 23.92 25.59
N SER A 476 -8.80 24.35 24.93
CA SER A 476 -9.56 23.54 23.97
C SER A 476 -8.68 23.06 22.80
N LEU A 477 -7.62 23.82 22.47
CA LEU A 477 -6.64 23.48 21.45
C LEU A 477 -5.79 22.27 21.84
N TYR A 478 -5.42 22.17 23.12
CA TYR A 478 -4.68 21.04 23.63
C TYR A 478 -5.48 19.74 23.45
N LEU A 479 -6.75 19.76 23.85
CA LEU A 479 -7.64 18.61 23.68
C LEU A 479 -7.77 18.23 22.21
N PHE A 480 -7.92 19.20 21.30
CA PHE A 480 -8.03 18.92 19.87
C PHE A 480 -6.75 18.32 19.26
N ILE A 481 -5.59 18.89 19.56
CA ILE A 481 -4.30 18.39 19.06
C ILE A 481 -4.04 16.99 19.63
N THR A 482 -4.18 16.81 20.94
CA THR A 482 -3.96 15.51 21.60
C THR A 482 -4.93 14.45 21.07
N PHE A 483 -6.21 14.79 20.90
CA PHE A 483 -7.18 13.89 20.28
C PHE A 483 -6.78 13.51 18.85
N SER A 484 -6.37 14.48 18.02
CA SER A 484 -5.96 14.22 16.64
C SER A 484 -4.73 13.30 16.54
N MET A 485 -3.76 13.45 17.45
CA MET A 485 -2.56 12.62 17.51
C MET A 485 -2.87 11.21 18.00
N TRP A 486 -3.71 11.06 19.02
CA TRP A 486 -4.19 9.75 19.47
C TRP A 486 -5.06 9.08 18.41
N PHE A 487 -5.85 9.84 17.65
CA PHE A 487 -6.63 9.33 16.53
C PHE A 487 -5.73 8.81 15.40
N LEU A 488 -4.65 9.53 15.06
CA LEU A 488 -3.62 9.08 14.12
C LEU A 488 -3.00 7.75 14.57
N VAL A 489 -2.57 7.68 15.82
CA VAL A 489 -1.99 6.47 16.44
C VAL A 489 -2.98 5.30 16.42
N GLY A 490 -4.21 5.52 16.88
CA GLY A 490 -5.25 4.50 16.91
C GLY A 490 -5.60 4.00 15.51
N SER A 491 -5.65 4.91 14.53
CA SER A 491 -5.88 4.55 13.12
C SER A 491 -4.78 3.66 12.58
N TRP A 492 -3.51 3.99 12.82
CA TRP A 492 -2.37 3.20 12.35
C TRP A 492 -2.23 1.83 13.03
N LEU A 493 -2.61 1.72 14.31
CA LEU A 493 -2.57 0.44 15.04
C LEU A 493 -3.74 -0.48 14.69
N PHE A 494 -4.97 0.07 14.58
CA PHE A 494 -6.18 -0.74 14.61
C PHE A 494 -6.98 -0.79 13.31
N ALA A 495 -6.78 0.12 12.34
CA ALA A 495 -7.52 0.09 11.08
C ALA A 495 -7.44 -1.27 10.34
N PRO A 496 -6.28 -1.96 10.26
CA PRO A 496 -6.20 -3.28 9.62
C PRO A 496 -7.11 -4.33 10.24
N PHE A 497 -7.44 -4.21 11.53
CA PHE A 497 -8.27 -5.17 12.26
C PHE A 497 -9.74 -4.75 12.28
N VAL A 498 -10.01 -3.45 12.44
CA VAL A 498 -11.35 -2.86 12.34
C VAL A 498 -11.95 -3.10 10.96
N PHE A 499 -11.14 -3.01 9.91
CA PHE A 499 -11.59 -3.24 8.54
C PHE A 499 -11.41 -4.70 8.05
N ASN A 500 -11.08 -5.62 8.95
CA ASN A 500 -10.94 -7.04 8.63
C ASN A 500 -12.27 -7.78 8.83
N PRO A 501 -12.83 -8.45 7.81
CA PRO A 501 -14.01 -9.30 7.98
C PRO A 501 -13.81 -10.34 9.10
N SER A 502 -14.80 -10.52 9.98
CA SER A 502 -14.69 -11.38 11.17
C SER A 502 -13.47 -11.09 12.06
N GLY A 503 -12.97 -9.85 12.06
CA GLY A 503 -11.76 -9.47 12.80
C GLY A 503 -11.91 -9.57 14.32
N PHE A 504 -13.14 -9.49 14.83
CA PHE A 504 -13.47 -9.62 16.25
C PHE A 504 -14.30 -10.88 16.56
N GLU A 505 -14.24 -11.91 15.72
CA GLU A 505 -14.89 -13.19 16.00
C GLU A 505 -13.97 -14.05 16.90
N TRP A 506 -14.43 -14.41 18.10
CA TRP A 506 -13.62 -15.13 19.10
C TRP A 506 -12.88 -16.35 18.55
N GLN A 507 -13.58 -17.21 17.80
CA GLN A 507 -12.97 -18.42 17.23
C GLN A 507 -11.85 -18.10 16.23
N LYS A 508 -11.98 -17.03 15.44
CA LYS A 508 -10.94 -16.58 14.52
C LYS A 508 -9.75 -16.02 15.28
N THR A 509 -10.00 -15.18 16.28
CA THR A 509 -8.97 -14.60 17.14
C THR A 509 -8.13 -15.68 17.83
N VAL A 510 -8.75 -16.74 18.36
CA VAL A 510 -8.02 -17.87 18.97
C VAL A 510 -7.12 -18.60 17.95
N ASN A 511 -7.62 -18.83 16.73
CA ASN A 511 -6.84 -19.45 15.67
C ASN A 511 -5.67 -18.56 15.22
N ASP A 512 -5.90 -17.25 15.11
CA ASP A 512 -4.90 -16.25 14.77
C ASP A 512 -3.78 -16.18 15.82
N TRP A 513 -4.12 -16.32 17.10
CA TRP A 513 -3.12 -16.40 18.17
C TRP A 513 -2.23 -17.63 18.03
N ALA A 514 -2.81 -18.78 17.70
CA ALA A 514 -2.06 -20.01 17.51
C ALA A 514 -1.13 -19.92 16.28
N ASP A 515 -1.66 -19.41 15.16
CA ASP A 515 -0.91 -19.20 13.91
C ASP A 515 0.24 -18.20 14.10
N TRP A 516 -0.01 -17.06 14.75
CA TRP A 516 1.03 -16.06 15.01
C TRP A 516 2.11 -16.57 15.97
N LYS A 517 1.74 -17.27 17.05
CA LYS A 517 2.73 -17.89 17.94
C LYS A 517 3.57 -18.93 17.23
N GLN A 518 2.97 -19.73 16.35
CA GLN A 518 3.69 -20.71 15.54
C GLN A 518 4.69 -20.00 14.60
N TRP A 519 4.25 -18.96 13.88
CA TRP A 519 5.11 -18.17 13.00
C TRP A 519 6.29 -17.51 13.74
N MET A 520 6.06 -16.98 14.95
CA MET A 520 7.12 -16.43 15.82
C MET A 520 8.11 -17.49 16.32
N GLY A 521 7.69 -18.75 16.45
CA GLY A 521 8.48 -19.84 17.01
C GLY A 521 9.30 -20.64 15.98
N ILE A 522 8.86 -20.69 14.71
CA ILE A 522 9.57 -21.43 13.65
C ILE A 522 10.84 -20.69 13.25
N ARG A 523 11.99 -21.37 13.32
CA ARG A 523 13.27 -20.82 12.84
C ARG A 523 13.30 -20.70 11.32
N GLY A 524 13.95 -19.64 10.85
CA GLY A 524 14.13 -19.37 9.44
C GLY A 524 15.29 -20.17 8.85
N GLY A 525 15.50 -20.01 7.56
CA GLY A 525 16.56 -20.68 6.82
C GLY A 525 16.45 -20.48 5.32
N ILE A 526 17.49 -20.88 4.59
CA ILE A 526 17.52 -20.79 3.12
C ILE A 526 16.38 -21.64 2.55
N GLY A 527 15.48 -21.03 1.78
CA GLY A 527 14.33 -21.70 1.15
C GLY A 527 13.06 -21.73 2.00
N ILE A 528 13.07 -21.26 3.25
CA ILE A 528 11.84 -21.12 4.06
C ILE A 528 11.15 -19.81 3.71
N GLN A 529 9.89 -19.93 3.29
CA GLN A 529 9.05 -18.79 2.94
C GLN A 529 8.78 -17.84 4.13
N PRO A 530 8.77 -16.52 3.91
CA PRO A 530 8.45 -15.48 4.91
C PRO A 530 7.12 -15.70 5.65
N GLU A 531 6.15 -16.36 4.99
CA GLU A 531 4.85 -16.73 5.56
C GLU A 531 4.94 -17.71 6.71
N LYS A 532 6.00 -18.52 6.76
CA LYS A 532 6.11 -19.63 7.70
C LYS A 532 7.01 -19.33 8.89
N SER A 533 7.89 -18.34 8.78
CA SER A 533 8.86 -18.02 9.83
C SER A 533 9.08 -16.52 9.98
N TRP A 534 9.04 -16.04 11.22
CA TRP A 534 9.40 -14.66 11.57
C TRP A 534 10.83 -14.31 11.13
N GLU A 535 11.76 -15.26 11.22
CA GLU A 535 13.17 -15.00 10.88
C GLU A 535 13.37 -14.80 9.37
N SER A 536 12.73 -15.62 8.53
CA SER A 536 12.75 -15.42 7.07
C SER A 536 12.11 -14.08 6.67
N TRP A 537 11.00 -13.71 7.31
CA TRP A 537 10.36 -12.40 7.09
C TRP A 537 11.24 -11.23 7.55
N TRP A 538 11.88 -11.36 8.71
CA TRP A 538 12.77 -10.35 9.27
C TRP A 538 13.96 -10.04 8.34
N ASP A 539 14.53 -11.09 7.74
CA ASP A 539 15.61 -10.97 6.78
C ASP A 539 15.18 -10.36 5.45
N GLU A 540 14.00 -10.73 4.94
CA GLU A 540 13.41 -10.16 3.72
C GLU A 540 13.09 -8.67 3.89
N GLU A 541 12.47 -8.30 5.01
CA GLU A 541 12.02 -6.93 5.23
C GLU A 541 13.21 -5.94 5.23
N GLN A 542 14.40 -6.40 5.64
CA GLN A 542 15.64 -5.63 5.67
C GLN A 542 16.52 -5.76 4.44
N GLU A 543 16.09 -6.50 3.42
CA GLU A 543 16.94 -6.77 2.25
C GLU A 543 17.39 -5.48 1.55
N HIS A 544 16.53 -4.47 1.52
CA HIS A 544 16.83 -3.14 0.98
C HIS A 544 18.08 -2.49 1.58
N LEU A 545 18.33 -2.68 2.89
CA LEU A 545 19.49 -2.12 3.59
C LEU A 545 20.84 -2.66 3.06
N ARG A 546 20.83 -3.84 2.42
CA ARG A 546 22.05 -4.42 1.81
C ARG A 546 22.53 -3.58 0.63
N TYR A 547 21.61 -2.98 -0.12
CA TYR A 547 21.89 -2.23 -1.35
C TYR A 547 21.88 -0.71 -1.14
N THR A 548 21.55 -0.25 0.07
CA THR A 548 21.54 1.18 0.42
C THR A 548 22.93 1.82 0.27
N SER A 549 22.95 3.01 -0.34
CA SER A 549 24.14 3.85 -0.48
C SER A 549 24.71 4.30 0.87
N MET A 550 25.98 4.71 0.89
CA MET A 550 26.61 5.22 2.13
C MET A 550 25.87 6.42 2.72
N ARG A 551 25.35 7.33 1.88
CA ARG A 551 24.54 8.48 2.32
C ARG A 551 23.25 8.01 2.99
N GLY A 552 22.55 7.04 2.39
CA GLY A 552 21.34 6.46 2.96
C GLY A 552 21.59 5.80 4.32
N ARG A 553 22.71 5.09 4.47
CA ARG A 553 23.10 4.47 5.76
C ARG A 553 23.38 5.51 6.84
N VAL A 554 24.09 6.58 6.52
CA VAL A 554 24.32 7.69 7.46
C VAL A 554 22.99 8.31 7.89
N LEU A 555 22.06 8.52 6.95
CA LEU A 555 20.75 9.08 7.28
C LEU A 555 19.94 8.12 8.18
N GLU A 556 19.96 6.81 7.93
CA GLU A 556 19.32 5.81 8.81
C GLU A 556 19.88 5.86 10.24
N ILE A 557 21.21 5.98 10.38
CA ILE A 557 21.84 6.11 11.70
C ILE A 557 21.39 7.43 12.35
N LEU A 558 21.45 8.56 11.64
CA LEU A 558 21.01 9.86 12.15
C LEU A 558 19.55 9.83 12.60
N LEU A 559 18.68 9.20 11.81
CA LEU A 559 17.27 9.02 12.16
C LEU A 559 17.13 8.12 13.39
N ALA A 560 17.93 7.07 13.54
CA ALA A 560 17.92 6.19 14.71
C ALA A 560 18.42 6.87 15.99
N LEU A 561 19.30 7.88 15.89
CA LEU A 561 19.83 8.58 17.06
C LEU A 561 18.75 9.25 17.92
N ARG A 562 17.61 9.61 17.33
CA ARG A 562 16.48 10.22 18.06
C ARG A 562 15.95 9.35 19.19
N PHE A 563 16.09 8.02 19.08
CA PHE A 563 15.64 7.10 20.11
C PHE A 563 16.46 7.20 21.41
N PHE A 564 17.69 7.72 21.35
CA PHE A 564 18.50 7.96 22.55
C PHE A 564 18.10 9.22 23.31
N VAL A 565 17.31 10.11 22.69
CA VAL A 565 16.76 11.32 23.35
C VAL A 565 15.81 10.94 24.49
N TYR A 566 15.09 9.81 24.37
CA TYR A 566 14.22 9.32 25.44
C TYR A 566 14.99 9.05 26.73
N GLN A 567 16.07 8.26 26.63
CA GLN A 567 16.93 7.97 27.78
C GLN A 567 17.59 9.23 28.30
N PHE A 568 18.13 10.07 27.41
CA PHE A 568 18.75 11.32 27.83
C PHE A 568 17.78 12.22 28.59
N GLY A 569 16.54 12.37 28.13
CA GLY A 569 15.53 13.17 28.80
C GLY A 569 15.11 12.56 30.15
N ILE A 570 14.67 11.29 30.14
CA ILE A 570 13.96 10.69 31.29
C ILE A 570 14.91 10.40 32.46
N VAL A 571 16.17 10.02 32.19
CA VAL A 571 17.11 9.58 33.23
C VAL A 571 17.36 10.66 34.30
N TYR A 572 17.34 11.94 33.93
CA TYR A 572 17.55 13.04 34.89
C TYR A 572 16.32 13.37 35.75
N HIS A 573 15.15 12.84 35.39
CA HIS A 573 13.90 13.00 36.14
C HIS A 573 13.59 11.78 37.02
N LEU A 574 14.47 10.76 37.05
CA LEU A 574 14.33 9.63 37.97
C LEU A 574 14.69 10.04 39.39
N ASP A 575 13.93 9.59 40.38
CA ASP A 575 14.17 9.88 41.80
C ASP A 575 15.51 9.29 42.27
N ILE A 576 15.91 8.13 41.71
CA ILE A 576 17.23 7.51 41.92
C ILE A 576 18.41 8.42 41.54
N ALA A 577 18.19 9.42 40.66
CA ALA A 577 19.23 10.37 40.30
C ALA A 577 19.43 11.47 41.36
N HIS A 578 18.58 11.55 42.39
CA HIS A 578 18.62 12.55 43.46
C HIS A 578 18.79 13.99 42.92
N HIS A 579 18.07 14.34 41.85
CA HIS A 579 18.17 15.61 41.12
C HIS A 579 19.57 15.98 40.58
N SER A 580 20.52 15.05 40.55
CA SER A 580 21.85 15.24 39.98
C SER A 580 21.78 15.27 38.45
N ARG A 581 22.11 16.40 37.84
CA ARG A 581 22.21 16.58 36.38
C ARG A 581 23.59 16.23 35.81
N SER A 582 24.37 15.43 36.52
CA SER A 582 25.74 15.09 36.09
C SER A 582 25.74 14.11 34.92
N LEU A 583 26.68 14.31 33.98
CA LEU A 583 26.94 13.38 32.85
C LEU A 583 27.24 11.94 33.31
N LEU A 584 27.67 11.77 34.57
CA LEU A 584 27.96 10.49 35.18
C LEU A 584 26.69 9.64 35.38
N VAL A 585 25.56 10.26 35.75
CA VAL A 585 24.25 9.57 35.88
C VAL A 585 23.80 9.01 34.53
N TYR A 586 23.96 9.81 33.46
CA TYR A 586 23.68 9.34 32.11
C TYR A 586 24.63 8.21 31.70
N GLY A 587 25.93 8.33 31.97
CA GLY A 587 26.93 7.26 31.76
C GLY A 587 26.56 5.94 32.46
N LEU A 588 26.13 6.01 33.72
CA LEU A 588 25.68 4.83 34.50
C LEU A 588 24.40 4.21 33.94
N SER A 589 23.48 5.02 33.39
CA SER A 589 22.27 4.50 32.77
C SER A 589 22.55 3.61 31.55
N TRP A 590 23.68 3.81 30.85
CA TRP A 590 24.11 2.89 29.78
C TRP A 590 24.55 1.52 30.28
N CYS A 591 25.10 1.44 31.50
CA CYS A 591 25.38 0.16 32.13
C CYS A 591 24.09 -0.63 32.40
N ALA A 592 23.01 0.04 32.81
CA ALA A 592 21.70 -0.59 32.98
C ALA A 592 21.16 -1.13 31.65
N VAL A 593 21.31 -0.38 30.54
CA VAL A 593 20.93 -0.85 29.20
C VAL A 593 21.72 -2.10 28.80
N LEU A 594 23.04 -2.13 29.03
CA LEU A 594 23.86 -3.31 28.76
C LEU A 594 23.38 -4.55 29.55
N VAL A 595 23.05 -4.39 30.84
CA VAL A 595 22.51 -5.49 31.67
C VAL A 595 21.16 -5.98 31.12
N ILE A 596 20.24 -5.07 30.81
CA ILE A 596 18.91 -5.39 30.26
C ILE A 596 19.02 -6.11 28.91
N LEU A 597 20.00 -5.75 28.07
CA LEU A 597 20.22 -6.39 26.76
C LEU A 597 20.96 -7.74 26.85
N ILE A 598 21.86 -7.91 27.82
CA ILE A 598 22.71 -9.11 27.95
C ILE A 598 22.01 -10.25 28.72
N VAL A 599 21.21 -9.94 29.75
CA VAL A 599 20.59 -10.95 30.62
C VAL A 599 19.58 -11.86 29.87
N PRO A 600 18.63 -11.34 29.07
CA PRO A 600 17.72 -12.18 28.29
C PRO A 600 18.45 -13.02 27.23
N LYS A 601 19.52 -12.48 26.66
CA LYS A 601 20.39 -13.13 25.67
C LYS A 601 21.12 -14.35 26.24
N MET A 602 21.68 -14.25 27.45
CA MET A 602 22.32 -15.42 28.10
C MET A 602 21.33 -16.57 28.33
N VAL A 603 20.05 -16.27 28.54
CA VAL A 603 19.00 -17.26 28.75
C VAL A 603 18.48 -17.86 27.43
N SER A 604 18.47 -17.10 26.33
CA SER A 604 18.00 -17.56 25.02
C SER A 604 19.06 -18.36 24.24
N VAL A 605 20.31 -17.87 24.16
CA VAL A 605 21.41 -18.51 23.41
C VAL A 605 21.74 -19.91 23.99
N ARG A 606 21.71 -20.06 25.32
CA ARG A 606 21.96 -21.35 25.97
C ARG A 606 20.83 -22.36 25.76
N ARG A 607 19.60 -21.89 25.55
CA ARG A 607 18.46 -22.73 25.13
C ARG A 607 18.69 -23.26 23.72
N LEU A 608 19.26 -22.44 22.82
CA LEU A 608 19.52 -22.78 21.42
C LEU A 608 20.65 -23.81 21.22
N GLN A 609 21.76 -23.69 21.96
CA GLN A 609 22.92 -24.59 21.82
C GLN A 609 22.71 -25.96 22.46
N MET A 610 21.87 -26.05 23.50
CA MET A 610 21.78 -27.26 24.33
C MET A 610 20.54 -28.12 24.05
N PHE A 611 19.74 -27.82 23.01
CA PHE A 611 18.63 -28.69 22.57
C PHE A 611 19.09 -30.08 22.06
N HIS A 612 20.40 -30.26 21.83
CA HIS A 612 21.02 -31.55 21.51
C HIS A 612 21.32 -32.42 22.75
N MET A 613 21.18 -31.89 23.96
CA MET A 613 21.44 -32.63 25.19
C MET A 613 20.24 -32.46 26.12
N ASP A 614 19.69 -33.54 26.68
CA ASP A 614 18.51 -33.55 27.57
C ASP A 614 18.73 -32.86 28.95
N LEU A 615 19.21 -31.61 28.96
CA LEU A 615 19.56 -30.83 30.16
C LEU A 615 18.53 -29.73 30.44
N GLN A 616 17.24 -30.09 30.48
CA GLN A 616 16.17 -29.13 30.84
C GLN A 616 16.27 -28.63 32.30
N LEU A 617 16.76 -29.47 33.22
CA LEU A 617 16.84 -29.18 34.66
C LEU A 617 17.86 -28.07 35.02
N PRO A 618 19.14 -28.13 34.61
CA PRO A 618 20.09 -27.06 34.92
C PRO A 618 19.73 -25.73 34.25
N LEU A 619 18.96 -25.75 33.16
CA LEU A 619 18.49 -24.54 32.49
C LEU A 619 17.36 -23.86 33.28
N ARG A 620 16.48 -24.64 33.93
CA ARG A 620 15.51 -24.12 34.90
C ARG A 620 16.21 -23.59 36.16
N MET A 621 17.25 -24.27 36.64
CA MET A 621 18.05 -23.79 37.79
C MET A 621 18.82 -22.51 37.47
N LEU A 622 19.43 -22.39 36.28
CA LEU A 622 20.07 -21.16 35.83
C LEU A 622 19.09 -19.98 35.72
N LYS A 623 17.87 -20.23 35.22
CA LYS A 623 16.80 -19.23 35.20
C LYS A 623 16.40 -18.81 36.60
N GLY A 624 16.25 -19.77 37.52
CA GLY A 624 16.00 -19.50 38.93
C GLY A 624 17.11 -18.67 39.58
N LEU A 625 18.37 -19.02 39.33
CA LEU A 625 19.53 -18.28 39.83
C LEU A 625 19.59 -16.85 39.28
N LEU A 626 19.42 -16.67 37.97
CA LEU A 626 19.38 -15.34 37.36
C LEU A 626 18.21 -14.51 37.87
N PHE A 627 17.06 -15.13 38.12
CA PHE A 627 15.92 -14.47 38.75
C PHE A 627 16.21 -14.05 40.18
N LEU A 628 16.86 -14.89 40.99
CA LEU A 628 17.28 -14.55 42.35
C LEU A 628 18.33 -13.43 42.37
N ILE A 629 19.30 -13.45 41.46
CA ILE A 629 20.29 -12.37 41.30
C ILE A 629 19.58 -11.07 40.93
N PHE A 630 18.66 -11.11 39.97
CA PHE A 630 17.86 -9.94 39.58
C PHE A 630 17.03 -9.41 40.75
N LEU A 631 16.38 -10.29 41.52
CA LEU A 631 15.61 -9.93 42.71
C LEU A 631 16.50 -9.28 43.78
N ALA A 632 17.69 -9.83 44.03
CA ALA A 632 18.65 -9.26 44.96
C ALA A 632 19.13 -7.87 44.53
N ILE A 633 19.46 -7.69 43.25
CA ILE A 633 19.81 -6.38 42.67
C ILE A 633 18.65 -5.39 42.84
N MET A 634 17.41 -5.83 42.60
CA MET A 634 16.24 -4.96 42.78
C MET A 634 16.01 -4.56 44.24
N ILE A 635 16.14 -5.48 45.18
CA ILE A 635 16.02 -5.19 46.61
C ILE A 635 17.09 -4.17 47.05
N ILE A 636 18.32 -4.32 46.55
CA ILE A 636 19.42 -3.37 46.79
C ILE A 636 19.05 -1.99 46.22
N LEU A 637 18.57 -1.90 44.98
CA LEU A 637 18.21 -0.63 44.35
C LEU A 637 17.05 0.07 45.08
N PHE A 638 16.04 -0.67 45.55
CA PHE A 638 14.93 -0.12 46.35
C PHE A 638 15.39 0.38 47.73
N LYS A 639 16.23 -0.39 48.44
CA LYS A 639 16.61 -0.06 49.83
C LYS A 639 17.78 0.91 49.94
N LEU A 640 18.78 0.80 49.08
CA LEU A 640 20.05 1.54 49.18
C LEU A 640 20.13 2.72 48.21
N CYS A 641 19.51 2.61 47.03
CA CYS A 641 19.52 3.67 46.02
C CYS A 641 18.21 4.45 45.94
N GLY A 642 17.20 4.10 46.74
CA GLY A 642 15.93 4.84 46.79
C GLY A 642 15.08 4.72 45.52
N LEU A 643 15.24 3.65 44.72
CA LEU A 643 14.44 3.43 43.52
C LEU A 643 12.93 3.40 43.86
N THR A 644 12.13 4.23 43.19
CA THR A 644 10.67 4.23 43.38
C THR A 644 9.96 3.32 42.37
N LEU A 645 8.70 2.97 42.63
CA LEU A 645 7.87 2.29 41.62
C LEU A 645 7.66 3.17 40.37
N SER A 646 7.63 4.50 40.54
CA SER A 646 7.58 5.47 39.43
C SER A 646 8.83 5.37 38.56
N ASP A 647 10.01 5.29 39.17
CA ASP A 647 11.28 5.11 38.46
C ASP A 647 11.33 3.83 37.62
N LEU A 648 10.70 2.75 38.07
CA LEU A 648 10.62 1.50 37.31
C LEU A 648 9.82 1.68 36.01
N PHE A 649 8.67 2.36 36.08
CA PHE A 649 7.86 2.66 34.89
C PHE A 649 8.55 3.65 33.96
N ALA A 650 9.15 4.71 34.51
CA ALA A 650 9.93 5.68 33.75
C ALA A 650 11.15 5.02 33.06
N SER A 651 11.80 4.06 33.72
CA SER A 651 12.91 3.28 33.14
C SER A 651 12.47 2.45 31.93
N ILE A 652 11.25 1.89 31.92
CA ILE A 652 10.71 1.21 30.73
C ILE A 652 10.57 2.20 29.58
N LEU A 653 9.99 3.38 29.84
CA LEU A 653 9.81 4.44 28.84
C LEU A 653 11.14 5.00 28.31
N ALA A 654 12.22 4.95 29.10
CA ALA A 654 13.56 5.37 28.70
C ALA A 654 14.31 4.29 27.90
N PHE A 655 14.32 3.05 28.40
CA PHE A 655 15.18 1.99 27.87
C PHE A 655 14.57 1.22 26.70
N MET A 656 13.24 1.13 26.59
CA MET A 656 12.59 0.46 25.46
C MET A 656 12.86 1.19 24.12
N PRO A 657 12.69 2.51 23.99
CA PRO A 657 13.09 3.24 22.78
C PRO A 657 14.58 3.09 22.47
N THR A 658 15.43 3.16 23.50
CA THR A 658 16.89 3.02 23.40
C THR A 658 17.30 1.67 22.80
N GLY A 659 16.73 0.56 23.28
CA GLY A 659 17.00 -0.76 22.73
C GLY A 659 16.54 -0.91 21.29
N TRP A 660 15.45 -0.25 20.90
CA TRP A 660 15.04 -0.15 19.50
C TRP A 660 16.03 0.65 18.64
N GLY A 661 16.54 1.77 19.15
CA GLY A 661 17.60 2.55 18.52
C GLY A 661 18.84 1.71 18.22
N PHE A 662 19.26 0.84 19.15
CA PHE A 662 20.35 -0.11 18.92
C PHE A 662 20.07 -1.09 17.79
N ILE A 663 18.85 -1.62 17.70
CA ILE A 663 18.46 -2.52 16.59
C ILE A 663 18.57 -1.77 15.26
N LEU A 664 18.03 -0.55 15.17
CA LEU A 664 18.07 0.24 13.92
C LEU A 664 19.51 0.58 13.50
N VAL A 665 20.35 1.02 14.43
CA VAL A 665 21.77 1.30 14.14
C VAL A 665 22.50 0.02 13.71
N GLY A 666 22.25 -1.10 14.39
CA GLY A 666 22.86 -2.38 14.04
C GLY A 666 22.38 -2.92 12.68
N GLN A 667 21.11 -2.69 12.31
CA GLN A 667 20.57 -3.00 10.99
C GLN A 667 21.23 -2.16 9.89
N ALA A 668 21.39 -0.85 10.09
CA ALA A 668 22.09 0.04 9.15
C ALA A 668 23.57 -0.36 8.97
N CYS A 669 24.20 -0.87 10.04
CA CYS A 669 25.57 -1.35 10.07
C CYS A 669 25.72 -2.86 9.76
N ARG A 670 24.68 -3.52 9.22
CA ARG A 670 24.65 -4.97 8.95
C ARG A 670 25.92 -5.50 8.25
N PRO A 671 26.46 -4.87 7.18
CA PRO A 671 27.64 -5.39 6.49
C PRO A 671 28.87 -5.52 7.41
N CYS A 672 29.02 -4.62 8.38
CA CYS A 672 30.15 -4.60 9.31
C CYS A 672 29.94 -5.53 10.51
N LEU A 673 28.69 -5.64 11.00
CA LEU A 673 28.36 -6.31 12.26
C LEU A 673 27.89 -7.77 12.10
N HIS A 674 27.73 -8.24 10.85
CA HIS A 674 27.14 -9.54 10.52
C HIS A 674 27.77 -10.73 11.27
N LYS A 675 29.10 -10.71 11.48
CA LYS A 675 29.83 -11.87 12.03
C LYS A 675 29.80 -11.99 13.56
N LEU A 676 29.56 -10.91 14.30
CA LEU A 676 29.72 -10.90 15.78
C LEU A 676 28.44 -10.58 16.55
N LEU A 677 27.62 -9.64 16.06
CA LEU A 677 26.48 -9.09 16.82
C LEU A 677 25.11 -9.39 16.19
N TRP A 678 25.07 -10.10 15.06
CA TRP A 678 23.83 -10.34 14.32
C TRP A 678 22.83 -11.25 15.05
N GLU A 679 23.25 -12.43 15.52
CA GLU A 679 22.37 -13.34 16.27
C GLU A 679 21.82 -12.71 17.57
N PRO A 680 22.63 -12.02 18.40
CA PRO A 680 22.13 -11.27 19.54
C PRO A 680 21.06 -10.22 19.16
N MET A 681 21.29 -9.47 18.09
CA MET A 681 20.39 -8.41 17.65
C MET A 681 19.09 -8.98 17.08
N LYS A 682 19.16 -10.11 16.39
CA LYS A 682 17.99 -10.84 15.88
C LYS A 682 17.08 -11.30 17.02
N GLU A 683 17.64 -11.91 18.07
CA GLU A 683 16.84 -12.33 19.23
C GLU A 683 16.22 -11.14 19.98
N LEU A 684 16.95 -10.03 20.10
CA LEU A 684 16.41 -8.81 20.68
C LEU A 684 15.25 -8.28 19.84
N ALA A 685 15.42 -8.17 18.52
CA ALA A 685 14.36 -7.74 17.61
C ALA A 685 13.12 -8.64 17.68
N ARG A 686 13.31 -9.96 17.81
CA ARG A 686 12.21 -10.92 18.02
C ARG A 686 11.42 -10.60 19.29
N ALA A 687 12.10 -10.25 20.38
CA ALA A 687 11.43 -9.88 21.63
C ALA A 687 10.62 -8.58 21.48
N TYR A 688 11.15 -7.57 20.78
CA TYR A 688 10.41 -6.35 20.48
C TYR A 688 9.17 -6.62 19.62
N ASP A 689 9.31 -7.39 18.54
CA ASP A 689 8.19 -7.72 17.67
C ASP A 689 7.14 -8.59 18.40
N PHE A 690 7.58 -9.50 19.29
CA PHE A 690 6.68 -10.28 20.14
C PHE A 690 5.88 -9.40 21.10
N MET A 691 6.56 -8.48 21.80
CA MET A 691 5.90 -7.53 22.70
C MET A 691 4.93 -6.63 21.93
N MET A 692 5.31 -6.15 20.75
CA MET A 692 4.43 -5.38 19.88
C MET A 692 3.19 -6.17 19.47
N GLY A 693 3.37 -7.43 19.07
CA GLY A 693 2.27 -8.32 18.74
C GLY A 693 1.31 -8.53 19.91
N LEU A 694 1.82 -8.68 21.14
CA LEU A 694 1.01 -8.75 22.35
C LEU A 694 0.20 -7.48 22.62
N VAL A 695 0.83 -6.30 22.49
CA VAL A 695 0.18 -5.00 22.68
C VAL A 695 -0.97 -4.81 21.69
N LEU A 696 -0.80 -5.24 20.44
CA LEU A 696 -1.84 -5.20 19.41
C LEU A 696 -2.93 -6.26 19.63
N PHE A 697 -2.54 -7.47 20.00
CA PHE A 697 -3.45 -8.61 20.11
C PHE A 697 -4.37 -8.50 21.34
N THR A 698 -3.89 -7.94 22.45
CA THR A 698 -4.65 -7.87 23.70
C THR A 698 -5.97 -7.09 23.56
N PRO A 699 -6.00 -5.86 23.00
CA PRO A 699 -7.25 -5.15 22.74
C PRO A 699 -8.17 -5.92 21.78
N ILE A 700 -7.63 -6.56 20.75
CA ILE A 700 -8.41 -7.35 19.79
C ILE A 700 -9.07 -8.54 20.49
N ALA A 701 -8.35 -9.25 21.34
CA ALA A 701 -8.88 -10.37 22.11
C ALA A 701 -9.99 -9.93 23.09
N LEU A 702 -9.79 -8.81 23.79
CA LEU A 702 -10.80 -8.23 24.68
C LEU A 702 -12.07 -7.82 23.91
N LEU A 703 -11.92 -7.15 22.76
CA LEU A 703 -13.04 -6.76 21.92
C LEU A 703 -13.74 -7.97 21.28
N SER A 704 -12.99 -9.02 20.94
CA SER A 704 -13.54 -10.26 20.38
C SER A 704 -14.39 -11.06 21.36
N TRP A 705 -14.20 -10.83 22.67
CA TRP A 705 -15.06 -11.44 23.69
C TRP A 705 -16.48 -10.89 23.61
N LEU A 706 -16.64 -9.62 23.23
CA LEU A 706 -17.92 -8.92 23.20
C LEU A 706 -18.66 -9.21 21.88
N PRO A 707 -19.78 -9.98 21.87
CA PRO A 707 -20.45 -10.36 20.62
C PRO A 707 -20.96 -9.15 19.82
N ALA A 708 -21.39 -8.10 20.52
CA ALA A 708 -21.88 -6.85 19.92
C ALA A 708 -20.84 -6.17 19.02
N VAL A 709 -19.54 -6.31 19.30
CA VAL A 709 -18.48 -5.67 18.51
C VAL A 709 -18.38 -6.31 17.12
N SER A 710 -18.47 -7.64 17.04
CA SER A 710 -18.44 -8.37 15.77
C SER A 710 -19.65 -8.04 14.89
N GLU A 711 -20.84 -7.94 15.49
CA GLU A 711 -22.05 -7.52 14.77
C GLU A 711 -21.96 -6.08 14.27
N PHE A 712 -21.48 -5.17 15.12
CA PHE A 712 -21.29 -3.76 14.77
C PHE A 712 -20.28 -3.59 13.65
N GLN A 713 -19.14 -4.29 13.72
CA GLN A 713 -18.12 -4.31 12.67
C GLN A 713 -18.73 -4.77 11.34
N THR A 714 -19.49 -5.85 11.34
CA THR A 714 -20.10 -6.41 10.12
C THR A 714 -21.06 -5.42 9.46
N ARG A 715 -21.85 -4.67 10.27
CA ARG A 715 -22.76 -3.63 9.77
C ARG A 715 -22.04 -2.41 9.20
N ILE A 716 -20.88 -2.04 9.76
CA ILE A 716 -20.04 -0.97 9.22
C ILE A 716 -19.37 -1.40 7.91
N LEU A 717 -18.93 -2.66 7.85
CA LEU A 717 -18.13 -3.17 6.73
C LEU A 717 -18.95 -3.46 5.48
N PHE A 718 -20.14 -4.05 5.63
CA PHE A 718 -20.92 -4.54 4.50
C PHE A 718 -22.28 -3.88 4.41
N ASN A 719 -22.67 -3.56 3.19
CA ASN A 719 -24.01 -3.07 2.90
C ASN A 719 -25.04 -4.19 3.18
N GLN A 720 -26.20 -3.84 3.77
CA GLN A 720 -27.28 -4.79 4.07
C GLN A 720 -27.75 -5.57 2.83
N ALA A 721 -27.74 -4.93 1.65
CA ALA A 721 -28.10 -5.58 0.39
C ALA A 721 -27.10 -6.69 -0.01
N PHE A 722 -25.79 -6.44 0.18
CA PHE A 722 -24.75 -7.42 -0.08
C PHE A 722 -24.76 -8.54 0.95
N SER A 723 -24.97 -8.22 2.23
CA SER A 723 -25.15 -9.21 3.30
C SER A 723 -26.32 -10.16 3.00
N ARG A 724 -27.47 -9.64 2.58
CA ARG A 724 -28.63 -10.45 2.14
C ARG A 724 -28.31 -11.31 0.91
N GLY A 725 -27.63 -10.75 -0.09
CA GLY A 725 -27.19 -11.49 -1.28
C GLY A 725 -26.22 -12.63 -0.94
N LEU A 726 -25.30 -12.41 0.00
CA LEU A 726 -24.38 -13.44 0.48
C LEU A 726 -25.13 -14.55 1.22
N HIS A 727 -26.06 -14.20 2.11
CA HIS A 727 -26.92 -15.17 2.80
C HIS A 727 -27.74 -16.01 1.81
N ILE A 728 -28.34 -15.37 0.79
CA ILE A 728 -29.07 -16.08 -0.26
C ILE A 728 -28.14 -16.99 -1.08
N SER A 729 -26.94 -16.53 -1.44
CA SER A 729 -25.96 -17.34 -2.18
C SER A 729 -25.46 -18.56 -1.37
N MET A 730 -25.25 -18.40 -0.06
CA MET A 730 -24.87 -19.49 0.84
C MET A 730 -26.01 -20.50 1.01
N ILE A 731 -27.26 -20.05 1.07
CA ILE A 731 -28.45 -20.91 1.11
C ILE A 731 -28.62 -21.67 -0.22
N LEU A 732 -28.40 -21.02 -1.36
CA LEU A 732 -28.47 -21.64 -2.68
C LEU A 732 -27.31 -22.63 -2.93
N ALA A 733 -26.10 -22.32 -2.44
CA ALA A 733 -24.96 -23.22 -2.47
C ALA A 733 -25.14 -24.42 -1.52
N GLY A 734 -25.74 -24.21 -0.34
CA GLY A 734 -26.14 -25.27 0.59
C GLY A 734 -27.19 -26.22 0.00
N LYS A 735 -28.10 -25.72 -0.84
CA LYS A 735 -29.06 -26.57 -1.58
C LYS A 735 -28.42 -27.47 -2.63
N LYS A 736 -27.24 -27.14 -3.18
CA LYS A 736 -26.56 -27.99 -4.17
C LYS A 736 -25.87 -29.23 -3.57
N TYR A 737 -25.60 -29.23 -2.26
CA TYR A 737 -24.99 -30.38 -1.57
C TYR A 737 -26.00 -31.26 -0.80
N GLY A 738 -27.26 -30.84 -0.68
CA GLY A 738 -28.32 -31.60 0.01
C GLY A 738 -29.18 -32.50 -0.88
N GLY A 739 -28.86 -32.66 -2.17
CA GLY A 739 -29.71 -33.37 -3.15
C GLY A 739 -29.25 -34.77 -3.56
N ALA A 740 -28.22 -35.34 -2.92
CA ALA A 740 -27.69 -36.66 -3.25
C ALA A 740 -27.60 -37.56 -2.01
N SER A 741 -28.74 -37.78 -1.35
CA SER A 741 -28.91 -38.88 -0.40
C SER A 741 -30.40 -39.15 -0.14
N SER A 742 -31.09 -39.79 -1.09
CA SER A 742 -32.23 -40.69 -0.83
C SER A 742 -32.84 -41.20 -2.14
N THR A 743 -32.31 -42.34 -2.60
CA THR A 743 -32.88 -43.51 -3.30
C THR A 743 -31.89 -44.03 -4.32
#